data_AF-A0A7C8VEW5-F1
#
_entry.id   AF-A0A7C8VEW5-F1
#
_cell.length_a   1.000
_cell.length_b   1.000
_cell.length_c   1.000
_cell.angle_alpha   90.00
_cell.angle_beta   90.00
_cell.angle_gamma   90.00
#
_symmetry.space_group_name_H-M   'P 1'
#
loop_
_entity.id
_entity.type
_entity.pdbx_description
1 polymer ?
#
loop_
_entity_poly.entity_id
_entity_poly.type
_entity_poly.pdbx_seq_one_letter_code
_entity_poly.pdbx_strand_id
1 'polypeptide(L)'
;MANLLDVLLSIYSQLLALQSQIQTATVKSSTTTAKVPSATSAKITSSTSKLVSTSATAKASVSSVRSTVPASSVRSTTTTAKATSTSSKAASSAASSKAPSSSIAIPSAQISSAINIDSVLSSIASVISTSVLPVASTALPSVEIQNPLSSSVGPGPSAPSADTSSLSSTSTAAAPSATYTLLNNVLILAPDQSTAALTEQPLDGYGMAWDTFIVPKEGIELPALTSNNSNGTITCKYNIIAMHSQLSYDYGDLGWRSALTQDQMNQIYAYQVSCNVRMVHFNIWPGNYAFGADAIGGCCDAADVQDVTVIKEVADARFPSAGLNSVPLPLNGLYHVPSKITDTNLTQTTAFLEFGPNLQYAETTVGGVINTFPDGRSQMAFFCSFGTWSPTSAYLNHIWIHWATHGLYDGYRRALLSTQIDDVLLGTEAWDTGITYRTTVTDMIVHADWVNDVNTRLAKTNPGSHYMVELGLNGNGNVLQSYDQQLLKTSLKGTCQDPIWYAKDPDTTPLEFQKVLGTGTDSWPTDITEFSLYTLTCLKLDPLSVWLWSTVPARTAYYFVSHTFTHLSLNNATYNDTYREINWNLKYFKATGLDVNTQISQGGLIPPAITGMHNGDALRAMMDNGVWNAVGDNTRPPLRNQDSVYWPLFTTVANNGYDGFQITPRFATRIYFNCDTSDCTVAEWVATSTAKGDINDLLDVEQETTINSLLNLMHDPYMFHQANMRTNITNLVNIPGTSLTSKFSLLQMWTETQIAEFQRLVTWPLLTYKHDDIATAFKNRYQRDLCYAQVSQGVSEGKVVSITVSTPNNTCPVEIAVTVPGGVKETGSNIRVEKIGNDLPTVWLKLNGQPITLTLNTPLAIGGL
;
A
#
# COMPACT_ATOMS: atom_id res chain seq x y z
N MET A 1 -15.68 -31.56 -39.96
CA MET A 1 -16.47 -30.96 -38.86
C MET A 1 -17.52 -31.92 -38.29
N ALA A 2 -18.25 -32.71 -39.08
CA ALA A 2 -19.23 -33.67 -38.54
C ALA A 2 -18.61 -34.75 -37.61
N ASN A 3 -17.46 -35.35 -37.97
CA ASN A 3 -16.80 -36.34 -37.11
C ASN A 3 -16.20 -35.80 -35.81
N LEU A 4 -16.00 -34.48 -35.68
CA LEU A 4 -15.49 -33.88 -34.44
C LEU A 4 -16.63 -33.67 -33.43
N LEU A 5 -17.85 -33.47 -33.92
CA LEU A 5 -19.04 -33.30 -33.09
C LEU A 5 -19.48 -34.62 -32.45
N ASP A 6 -19.41 -35.73 -33.18
CA ASP A 6 -19.76 -37.06 -32.65
C ASP A 6 -18.78 -37.56 -31.58
N VAL A 7 -17.49 -37.22 -31.70
CA VAL A 7 -16.49 -37.53 -30.67
C VAL A 7 -16.72 -36.70 -29.41
N LEU A 8 -17.08 -35.42 -29.55
CA LEU A 8 -17.39 -34.55 -28.41
C LEU A 8 -18.68 -34.95 -27.69
N LEU A 9 -19.73 -35.36 -28.43
CA LEU A 9 -20.97 -35.87 -27.82
C LEU A 9 -20.77 -37.22 -27.10
N SER A 10 -19.89 -38.09 -27.61
CA SER A 10 -19.53 -39.34 -26.96
C SER A 10 -18.77 -39.12 -25.64
N ILE A 11 -17.82 -38.18 -25.63
CA ILE A 11 -17.07 -37.79 -24.41
C ILE A 11 -18.00 -37.14 -23.38
N TYR A 12 -18.93 -36.28 -23.81
CA TYR A 12 -19.90 -35.64 -22.92
C TYR A 12 -20.87 -36.63 -22.27
N SER A 13 -21.28 -37.66 -23.02
CA SER A 13 -22.15 -38.73 -22.51
C SER A 13 -21.45 -39.65 -21.50
N GLN A 14 -20.13 -39.87 -21.65
CA GLN A 14 -19.33 -40.63 -20.68
C GLN A 14 -19.08 -39.85 -19.38
N LEU A 15 -18.93 -38.52 -19.45
CA LEU A 15 -18.78 -37.65 -18.29
C LEU A 15 -20.05 -37.56 -17.43
N LEU A 16 -21.24 -37.53 -18.06
CA LEU A 16 -22.53 -37.55 -17.37
C LEU A 16 -22.78 -38.87 -16.62
N ALA A 17 -22.34 -40.00 -17.18
CA ALA A 17 -22.44 -41.30 -16.51
C ALA A 17 -21.53 -41.37 -15.27
N LEU A 18 -20.32 -40.80 -15.33
CA LEU A 18 -19.37 -40.75 -14.23
C LEU A 18 -19.86 -39.86 -13.07
N GLN A 19 -20.57 -38.78 -13.39
CA GLN A 19 -21.14 -37.86 -12.40
C GLN A 19 -22.32 -38.50 -11.62
N SER A 20 -23.08 -39.40 -12.25
CA SER A 20 -24.14 -40.17 -11.57
C SER A 20 -23.61 -41.29 -10.65
N GLN A 21 -22.42 -41.83 -10.94
CA GLN A 21 -21.77 -42.85 -10.10
C GLN A 21 -21.13 -42.26 -8.84
N ILE A 22 -20.76 -40.98 -8.87
CA ILE A 22 -20.18 -40.27 -7.71
C ILE A 22 -21.28 -39.86 -6.70
N GLN A 23 -22.53 -39.63 -7.14
CA GLN A 23 -23.64 -39.27 -6.25
C GLN A 23 -24.27 -40.44 -5.47
N THR A 24 -23.91 -41.70 -5.77
CA THR A 24 -24.51 -42.88 -5.12
C THR A 24 -23.61 -43.56 -4.07
N ALA A 25 -22.42 -43.03 -3.79
CA ALA A 25 -21.43 -43.67 -2.92
C ALA A 25 -21.31 -43.08 -1.48
N THR A 26 -22.20 -42.19 -1.04
CA THR A 26 -22.08 -41.57 0.30
C THR A 26 -23.36 -41.63 1.14
N VAL A 27 -23.95 -42.82 1.28
CA VAL A 27 -24.89 -43.11 2.39
C VAL A 27 -24.78 -44.58 2.82
N LYS A 28 -24.07 -44.86 3.92
CA LYS A 28 -24.40 -45.90 4.93
C LYS A 28 -23.29 -46.08 5.98
N SER A 29 -23.57 -45.69 7.22
CA SER A 29 -23.21 -46.34 8.51
C SER A 29 -23.35 -45.30 9.63
N SER A 30 -23.90 -45.56 10.82
CA SER A 30 -24.81 -46.55 11.36
C SER A 30 -25.32 -45.94 12.69
N THR A 31 -26.62 -46.00 12.93
CA THR A 31 -27.25 -45.57 14.18
C THR A 31 -27.07 -46.61 15.28
N THR A 32 -26.49 -46.21 16.42
CA THR A 32 -26.78 -46.83 17.72
C THR A 32 -27.12 -45.74 18.73
N THR A 33 -28.37 -45.78 19.18
CA THR A 33 -28.98 -44.94 20.22
C THR A 33 -28.44 -45.30 21.60
N ALA A 34 -27.99 -44.31 22.37
CA ALA A 34 -27.95 -44.37 23.83
C ALA A 34 -28.31 -43.01 24.44
N LYS A 35 -29.15 -43.08 25.48
CA LYS A 35 -29.87 -42.00 26.18
C LYS A 35 -28.97 -40.91 26.74
N VAL A 36 -29.47 -39.68 26.64
CA VAL A 36 -29.10 -38.51 27.44
C VAL A 36 -29.70 -38.62 28.85
N PRO A 37 -28.94 -38.26 29.90
CA PRO A 37 -29.48 -37.48 30.99
C PRO A 37 -28.75 -36.15 31.15
N SER A 38 -29.53 -35.10 31.41
CA SER A 38 -29.09 -33.76 31.78
C SER A 38 -28.30 -33.77 33.09
N ALA A 39 -27.23 -32.97 33.17
CA ALA A 39 -26.75 -32.41 34.44
C ALA A 39 -25.88 -31.16 34.21
N THR A 40 -26.45 -30.02 34.59
CA THR A 40 -25.90 -28.98 35.47
C THR A 40 -24.47 -28.45 35.30
N SER A 41 -24.42 -27.12 35.19
CA SER A 41 -23.31 -26.21 35.39
C SER A 41 -22.33 -26.59 36.50
N ALA A 42 -21.03 -26.57 36.17
CA ALA A 42 -19.96 -26.50 37.15
C ALA A 42 -18.93 -25.44 36.74
N LYS A 43 -18.89 -24.41 37.58
CA LYS A 43 -17.88 -23.37 37.81
C LYS A 43 -16.46 -23.88 37.55
N ILE A 44 -15.71 -23.22 36.66
CA ILE A 44 -14.25 -23.33 36.60
C ILE A 44 -13.67 -22.02 37.13
N THR A 45 -12.98 -22.15 38.25
CA THR A 45 -12.23 -21.13 38.99
C THR A 45 -11.05 -20.60 38.19
N SER A 46 -11.04 -19.28 37.97
CA SER A 46 -9.88 -18.51 37.54
C SER A 46 -8.85 -18.44 38.67
N SER A 47 -7.62 -18.90 38.41
CA SER A 47 -6.45 -18.53 39.20
C SER A 47 -5.67 -17.46 38.43
N THR A 48 -5.59 -16.29 39.05
CA THR A 48 -4.89 -15.09 38.59
C THR A 48 -3.45 -15.11 39.11
N SER A 49 -2.49 -14.81 38.25
CA SER A 49 -1.16 -14.33 38.66
C SER A 49 -0.80 -13.06 37.88
N LYS A 50 -1.18 -11.94 38.50
CA LYS A 50 -0.61 -10.58 38.49
C LYS A 50 0.38 -10.21 37.37
N LEU A 51 -0.08 -9.37 36.45
CA LEU A 51 0.71 -8.29 35.86
C LEU A 51 0.52 -7.04 36.74
N VAL A 52 1.62 -6.47 37.20
CA VAL A 52 1.66 -5.20 37.94
C VAL A 52 1.65 -4.08 36.90
N SER A 53 0.54 -3.35 36.82
CA SER A 53 0.46 -2.07 36.14
C SER A 53 0.87 -0.96 37.10
N THR A 54 1.82 -0.13 36.69
CA THR A 54 2.06 1.17 37.29
C THR A 54 1.27 2.24 36.52
N SER A 55 0.46 2.94 37.30
CA SER A 55 -0.49 3.97 36.91
C SER A 55 0.18 5.28 36.48
N ALA A 56 -0.25 5.84 35.36
CA ALA A 56 -0.15 7.28 35.08
C ALA A 56 -1.56 7.88 35.04
N THR A 57 -1.77 8.90 35.86
CA THR A 57 -3.07 9.53 36.11
C THR A 57 -3.16 10.87 35.38
N ALA A 58 -4.35 11.14 34.84
CA ALA A 58 -5.04 12.43 34.72
C ALA A 58 -4.56 13.52 33.74
N LYS A 59 -5.46 13.72 32.74
CA LYS A 59 -6.16 14.96 32.37
C LYS A 59 -5.34 16.17 31.89
N ALA A 60 -5.50 16.47 30.61
CA ALA A 60 -5.59 17.84 30.12
C ALA A 60 -6.89 18.00 29.29
N SER A 61 -7.70 18.98 29.67
CA SER A 61 -8.93 19.40 29.02
C SER A 61 -8.64 20.14 27.71
N VAL A 62 -9.19 19.67 26.59
CA VAL A 62 -9.13 20.38 25.30
C VAL A 62 -10.43 21.15 25.09
N SER A 63 -10.33 22.46 24.96
CA SER A 63 -11.46 23.33 24.60
C SER A 63 -11.84 23.09 23.14
N SER A 64 -13.11 22.77 22.92
CA SER A 64 -13.70 22.58 21.60
C SER A 64 -13.69 23.88 20.78
N VAL A 65 -12.90 23.93 19.70
CA VAL A 65 -13.12 24.88 18.61
C VAL A 65 -14.03 24.20 17.58
N ARG A 66 -15.19 24.82 17.36
CA ARG A 66 -16.26 24.39 16.47
C ARG A 66 -15.79 24.56 15.02
N SER A 67 -15.53 23.44 14.33
CA SER A 67 -15.20 23.43 12.90
C SER A 67 -16.36 22.81 12.12
N THR A 68 -16.93 23.57 11.19
CA THR A 68 -18.00 23.14 10.28
C THR A 68 -17.42 23.07 8.87
N VAL A 69 -17.29 21.85 8.34
CA VAL A 69 -16.99 21.60 6.92
C VAL A 69 -18.31 21.18 6.25
N PRO A 70 -18.75 21.83 5.15
CA PRO A 70 -19.93 21.39 4.42
C PRO A 70 -19.60 20.12 3.61
N ALA A 71 -20.54 19.17 3.57
CA ALA A 71 -20.54 18.13 2.56
C ALA A 71 -20.67 18.77 1.18
N SER A 72 -19.93 18.23 0.21
CA SER A 72 -20.12 18.54 -1.21
C SER A 72 -21.54 18.12 -1.61
N SER A 73 -22.46 19.09 -1.66
CA SER A 73 -23.73 18.93 -2.36
C SER A 73 -23.48 19.25 -3.83
N VAL A 74 -23.63 18.27 -4.70
CA VAL A 74 -23.73 18.50 -6.16
C VAL A 74 -24.95 19.40 -6.40
N ARG A 75 -24.72 20.68 -6.68
CA ARG A 75 -25.77 21.66 -6.91
C ARG A 75 -26.20 21.63 -8.38
N SER A 76 -27.33 21.01 -8.67
CA SER A 76 -27.99 21.08 -9.97
C SER A 76 -28.70 22.43 -10.14
N THR A 77 -28.24 23.28 -11.05
CA THR A 77 -28.97 24.49 -11.46
C THR A 77 -29.95 24.18 -12.60
N THR A 78 -31.25 24.28 -12.34
CA THR A 78 -32.29 24.30 -13.38
C THR A 78 -32.99 25.67 -13.39
N THR A 79 -32.79 26.45 -14.45
CA THR A 79 -33.64 27.60 -14.79
C THR A 79 -34.98 27.11 -15.31
N THR A 80 -36.04 27.28 -14.54
CA THR A 80 -37.43 27.10 -15.00
C THR A 80 -38.10 28.46 -15.19
N ALA A 81 -38.23 28.89 -16.44
CA ALA A 81 -39.10 30.00 -16.82
C ALA A 81 -40.56 29.56 -16.70
N LYS A 82 -41.26 30.05 -15.67
CA LYS A 82 -42.71 29.87 -15.53
C LYS A 82 -43.41 31.10 -16.13
N ALA A 83 -44.10 30.88 -17.24
CA ALA A 83 -45.06 31.83 -17.79
C ALA A 83 -46.23 31.97 -16.82
N THR A 84 -46.57 33.19 -16.43
CA THR A 84 -47.87 33.50 -15.83
C THR A 84 -48.32 34.87 -16.30
N SER A 85 -49.45 34.85 -17.00
CA SER A 85 -50.24 36.00 -17.42
C SER A 85 -50.89 36.66 -16.21
N THR A 86 -50.78 37.98 -16.05
CA THR A 86 -51.89 38.91 -15.77
C THR A 86 -51.41 40.36 -15.56
N SER A 87 -52.08 41.26 -16.28
CA SER A 87 -52.33 42.70 -16.00
C SER A 87 -51.16 43.61 -15.60
N SER A 88 -50.72 44.44 -16.55
CA SER A 88 -50.07 45.73 -16.28
C SER A 88 -51.08 46.89 -16.36
N LYS A 89 -50.95 47.83 -15.43
CA LYS A 89 -51.47 49.21 -15.52
C LYS A 89 -50.26 50.15 -15.50
N ALA A 90 -50.18 51.01 -16.53
CA ALA A 90 -49.57 52.35 -16.66
C ALA A 90 -48.14 52.58 -16.10
N ALA A 91 -47.22 53.34 -16.71
CA ALA A 91 -47.31 54.47 -17.64
C ALA A 91 -45.93 54.70 -18.31
N SER A 92 -45.96 55.37 -19.47
CA SER A 92 -44.95 56.28 -20.09
C SER A 92 -43.50 55.78 -20.26
N SER A 93 -42.78 55.95 -21.37
CA SER A 93 -42.79 56.95 -22.45
C SER A 93 -41.92 56.48 -23.63
N ALA A 94 -42.19 57.04 -24.81
CA ALA A 94 -41.71 56.66 -26.13
C ALA A 94 -40.28 57.10 -26.52
N ALA A 95 -39.68 56.38 -27.47
CA ALA A 95 -38.93 56.85 -28.67
C ALA A 95 -38.21 55.63 -29.29
N SER A 96 -38.75 54.93 -30.30
CA SER A 96 -38.70 55.18 -31.75
C SER A 96 -37.31 55.24 -32.40
N SER A 97 -36.88 54.15 -33.05
CA SER A 97 -36.33 54.17 -34.41
C SER A 97 -36.29 52.77 -35.05
N LYS A 98 -37.15 52.59 -36.07
CA LYS A 98 -37.12 51.66 -37.21
C LYS A 98 -35.71 51.59 -37.85
N ALA A 99 -35.21 50.60 -38.60
CA ALA A 99 -35.60 49.32 -39.24
C ALA A 99 -34.26 48.82 -39.95
N PRO A 100 -34.18 47.82 -40.86
CA PRO A 100 -35.16 46.82 -41.30
C PRO A 100 -34.67 45.36 -41.33
N SER A 101 -35.67 44.51 -41.51
CA SER A 101 -35.66 43.12 -41.95
C SER A 101 -35.02 42.90 -43.34
N SER A 102 -34.37 41.77 -43.54
CA SER A 102 -34.33 41.08 -44.83
C SER A 102 -34.38 39.56 -44.65
N SER A 103 -35.52 39.01 -45.04
CA SER A 103 -35.82 37.59 -45.22
C SER A 103 -35.28 37.10 -46.57
N ILE A 104 -34.62 35.94 -46.60
CA ILE A 104 -34.53 35.09 -47.80
C ILE A 104 -34.82 33.64 -47.40
N ALA A 105 -35.63 33.00 -48.23
CA ALA A 105 -36.29 31.72 -48.03
C ALA A 105 -35.64 30.63 -48.90
N ILE A 106 -35.58 29.39 -48.35
CA ILE A 106 -35.88 28.06 -48.98
C ILE A 106 -34.90 27.59 -50.10
N PRO A 107 -34.46 26.29 -50.19
CA PRO A 107 -35.31 25.10 -50.11
C PRO A 107 -34.78 23.84 -49.40
N SER A 108 -35.76 23.00 -49.07
CA SER A 108 -35.66 21.60 -48.73
C SER A 108 -35.19 20.74 -49.91
N ALA A 109 -34.32 19.76 -49.64
CA ALA A 109 -34.23 18.52 -50.40
C ALA A 109 -33.82 17.37 -49.45
N GLN A 110 -34.62 16.30 -49.44
CA GLN A 110 -34.29 15.02 -48.83
C GLN A 110 -33.13 14.36 -49.61
N ILE A 111 -32.30 13.57 -48.94
CA ILE A 111 -32.04 12.15 -49.21
C ILE A 111 -31.00 11.58 -48.22
N SER A 112 -31.14 10.28 -48.04
CA SER A 112 -30.57 9.29 -47.15
C SER A 112 -29.05 9.19 -46.94
N SER A 113 -28.73 8.60 -45.78
CA SER A 113 -27.69 7.60 -45.49
C SER A 113 -26.20 7.98 -45.54
N ALA A 114 -25.57 7.79 -44.38
CA ALA A 114 -24.21 7.27 -44.13
C ALA A 114 -23.01 8.02 -44.72
N ILE A 115 -22.30 8.79 -43.87
CA ILE A 115 -20.90 9.19 -44.03
C ILE A 115 -20.31 9.27 -42.61
N ASN A 116 -19.52 8.28 -42.16
CA ASN A 116 -18.06 8.12 -42.28
C ASN A 116 -17.25 9.30 -41.71
N ILE A 117 -16.44 8.94 -40.71
CA ILE A 117 -15.61 9.79 -39.87
C ILE A 117 -14.32 10.03 -40.66
N ASP A 118 -14.12 11.28 -41.10
CA ASP A 118 -12.83 11.92 -41.39
C ASP A 118 -13.09 13.14 -42.30
N SER A 119 -13.19 14.35 -41.72
CA SER A 119 -12.90 15.67 -42.37
C SER A 119 -13.46 16.93 -41.69
N VAL A 120 -13.57 17.02 -40.35
CA VAL A 120 -13.90 18.33 -39.72
C VAL A 120 -12.94 18.66 -38.58
N LEU A 121 -11.70 18.94 -38.97
CA LEU A 121 -10.73 19.72 -38.20
C LEU A 121 -10.30 20.91 -39.07
N SER A 122 -11.10 21.98 -39.06
CA SER A 122 -10.61 23.36 -39.26
C SER A 122 -11.75 24.36 -39.01
N SER A 123 -11.40 25.50 -38.40
CA SER A 123 -12.24 26.63 -37.96
C SER A 123 -13.00 26.37 -36.64
N ILE A 124 -12.89 27.16 -35.57
CA ILE A 124 -12.75 28.63 -35.46
C ILE A 124 -12.05 28.96 -34.13
N ALA A 125 -11.11 29.91 -34.17
CA ALA A 125 -10.55 30.60 -33.01
C ALA A 125 -10.98 32.08 -33.00
N SER A 126 -11.01 32.66 -31.79
CA SER A 126 -11.25 34.07 -31.40
C SER A 126 -12.72 34.51 -31.24
N VAL A 127 -13.12 34.96 -30.04
CA VAL A 127 -13.07 36.37 -29.56
C VAL A 127 -13.12 36.37 -28.01
N ILE A 128 -12.45 37.36 -27.41
CA ILE A 128 -12.06 37.55 -26.00
C ILE A 128 -13.01 38.53 -25.25
N SER A 129 -13.05 38.37 -23.91
CA SER A 129 -13.31 39.35 -22.83
C SER A 129 -14.75 39.72 -22.40
N THR A 130 -15.07 39.55 -21.10
CA THR A 130 -14.98 40.63 -20.08
C THR A 130 -15.36 40.18 -18.64
N SER A 131 -14.56 40.69 -17.68
CA SER A 131 -14.80 41.03 -16.25
C SER A 131 -15.31 40.00 -15.23
N VAL A 132 -14.43 39.65 -14.29
CA VAL A 132 -14.70 38.94 -13.03
C VAL A 132 -14.53 39.91 -11.85
N LEU A 133 -15.46 39.86 -10.89
CA LEU A 133 -15.31 40.42 -9.54
C LEU A 133 -15.11 39.26 -8.55
N PRO A 134 -14.23 39.38 -7.54
CA PRO A 134 -13.87 38.27 -6.66
C PRO A 134 -14.89 38.10 -5.53
N VAL A 135 -15.28 36.86 -5.22
CA VAL A 135 -15.97 36.51 -3.97
C VAL A 135 -15.01 35.69 -3.13
N ALA A 136 -14.89 36.09 -1.86
CA ALA A 136 -13.86 35.73 -0.92
C ALA A 136 -13.75 34.22 -0.63
N SER A 137 -12.51 33.72 -0.64
CA SER A 137 -12.16 32.39 -0.14
C SER A 137 -12.14 32.40 1.39
N THR A 138 -12.87 31.46 2.00
CA THR A 138 -12.65 31.10 3.40
C THR A 138 -11.66 29.94 3.42
N ALA A 139 -10.47 30.19 3.95
CA ALA A 139 -9.40 29.21 4.10
C ALA A 139 -9.87 27.96 4.86
N LEU A 140 -9.63 26.79 4.27
CA LEU A 140 -9.73 25.49 4.92
C LEU A 140 -8.33 25.11 5.47
N PRO A 141 -8.25 24.31 6.54
CA PRO A 141 -7.01 24.09 7.26
C PRO A 141 -6.00 23.28 6.41
N SER A 142 -4.74 23.67 6.53
CA SER A 142 -3.59 23.07 5.84
C SER A 142 -3.49 21.57 6.12
N VAL A 143 -3.42 20.76 5.06
CA VAL A 143 -3.12 19.33 5.18
C VAL A 143 -1.61 19.19 5.23
N GLU A 144 -1.06 19.23 6.44
CA GLU A 144 0.26 18.65 6.71
C GLU A 144 0.03 17.16 6.98
N ILE A 145 0.45 16.30 6.05
CA ILE A 145 0.37 14.84 6.21
C ILE A 145 1.29 14.47 7.38
N GLN A 146 0.76 14.46 8.59
CA GLN A 146 1.39 13.79 9.71
C GLN A 146 1.21 12.29 9.50
N ASN A 147 2.27 11.64 9.03
CA ASN A 147 2.41 10.20 9.16
C ASN A 147 2.13 9.84 10.63
N PRO A 148 1.21 8.89 10.94
CA PRO A 148 0.85 8.56 12.32
C PRO A 148 1.93 7.77 13.08
N LEU A 149 3.15 7.71 12.56
CA LEU A 149 4.33 7.31 13.29
C LEU A 149 5.18 8.55 13.55
N SER A 150 5.68 8.68 14.78
CA SER A 150 6.78 9.59 15.07
C SER A 150 7.85 9.40 14.00
N SER A 151 8.10 10.43 13.17
CA SER A 151 9.25 10.45 12.28
C SER A 151 10.48 10.26 13.16
N SER A 152 11.15 9.12 13.05
CA SER A 152 12.38 8.86 13.78
C SER A 152 13.56 8.95 12.83
N VAL A 153 14.62 9.54 13.35
CA VAL A 153 15.94 9.55 12.74
C VAL A 153 16.91 9.18 13.85
N GLY A 154 17.88 8.33 13.55
CA GLY A 154 18.94 8.04 14.52
C GLY A 154 19.69 9.33 14.89
N PRO A 155 20.16 9.49 16.14
CA PRO A 155 21.07 10.58 16.47
C PRO A 155 22.32 10.49 15.59
N GLY A 156 23.02 11.59 15.30
CA GLY A 156 24.29 11.51 14.57
C GLY A 156 25.30 10.58 15.28
N PRO A 157 26.11 9.80 14.54
CA PRO A 157 27.18 9.01 15.12
C PRO A 157 28.18 9.92 15.81
N SER A 158 28.59 9.53 17.02
CA SER A 158 29.56 10.30 17.82
C SER A 158 30.92 9.62 17.82
N ALA A 159 31.99 10.41 17.67
CA ALA A 159 33.36 9.92 17.71
C ALA A 159 33.68 9.30 19.08
N PRO A 160 34.09 8.02 19.17
CA PRO A 160 34.52 7.43 20.42
C PRO A 160 35.81 8.11 20.91
N SER A 161 36.00 8.19 22.23
CA SER A 161 37.25 8.72 22.79
C SER A 161 38.41 7.77 22.54
N ALA A 162 39.62 8.32 22.34
CA ALA A 162 40.81 7.61 21.86
C ALA A 162 41.29 6.40 22.71
N ASP A 163 40.70 6.17 23.89
CA ASP A 163 41.09 5.13 24.85
C ASP A 163 40.20 3.87 24.86
N THR A 164 39.18 3.75 24.00
CA THR A 164 38.28 2.57 24.00
C THR A 164 38.54 1.55 22.90
N SER A 165 39.59 1.69 22.11
CA SER A 165 39.85 0.79 20.99
C SER A 165 40.70 -0.43 21.37
N SER A 166 40.08 -1.41 22.03
CA SER A 166 40.60 -2.78 22.02
C SER A 166 39.46 -3.77 21.77
N LEU A 167 38.85 -3.69 20.58
CA LEU A 167 37.97 -4.75 20.06
C LEU A 167 38.74 -5.84 19.31
N SER A 168 40.08 -5.79 19.28
CA SER A 168 40.91 -6.91 18.86
C SER A 168 41.01 -7.96 19.98
N SER A 169 39.88 -8.55 20.38
CA SER A 169 39.89 -9.76 21.16
C SER A 169 39.91 -10.95 20.20
N THR A 170 41.00 -11.72 20.18
CA THR A 170 40.93 -13.12 19.76
C THR A 170 40.08 -13.85 20.79
N SER A 171 38.77 -13.85 20.56
CA SER A 171 37.82 -14.66 21.33
C SER A 171 38.28 -16.11 21.26
N THR A 172 38.58 -16.73 22.41
CA THR A 172 38.78 -18.19 22.51
C THR A 172 37.41 -18.91 22.46
N ALA A 173 36.53 -18.49 21.56
CA ALA A 173 35.26 -19.16 21.34
C ALA A 173 35.52 -20.55 20.76
N ALA A 174 34.77 -21.53 21.26
CA ALA A 174 34.78 -22.86 20.69
C ALA A 174 34.35 -22.79 19.21
N ALA A 175 34.96 -23.64 18.37
CA ALA A 175 34.54 -23.80 16.99
C ALA A 175 33.02 -24.09 16.93
N PRO A 176 32.31 -23.65 15.87
CA PRO A 176 30.88 -23.89 15.76
C PRO A 176 30.56 -25.36 15.94
N SER A 177 29.48 -25.65 16.68
CA SER A 177 28.99 -27.02 16.81
C SER A 177 28.76 -27.61 15.41
N ALA A 178 29.16 -28.85 15.20
CA ALA A 178 28.96 -29.53 13.90
C ALA A 178 27.46 -29.57 13.53
N THR A 179 26.56 -29.55 14.52
CA THR A 179 25.12 -29.49 14.33
C THR A 179 24.44 -28.65 15.41
N TYR A 180 23.53 -27.78 15.02
CA TYR A 180 22.71 -26.96 15.92
C TYR A 180 21.42 -26.49 15.25
N THR A 181 20.51 -25.95 16.05
CA THR A 181 19.31 -25.26 15.57
C THR A 181 19.52 -23.75 15.66
N LEU A 182 19.18 -23.01 14.62
CA LEU A 182 19.23 -21.54 14.60
C LEU A 182 17.83 -20.98 14.40
N LEU A 183 17.31 -20.22 15.37
CA LEU A 183 16.04 -19.51 15.20
C LEU A 183 16.25 -18.32 14.28
N ASN A 184 15.26 -18.00 13.46
CA ASN A 184 15.38 -16.96 12.45
C ASN A 184 15.19 -15.52 12.98
N ASN A 185 14.94 -15.38 14.28
CA ASN A 185 14.70 -14.09 14.94
C ASN A 185 15.88 -13.13 14.81
N VAL A 186 15.58 -11.83 14.82
CA VAL A 186 16.57 -10.75 14.89
C VAL A 186 16.66 -10.20 16.30
N LEU A 187 17.87 -10.07 16.85
CA LEU A 187 18.09 -9.32 18.09
C LEU A 187 18.42 -7.87 17.75
N ILE A 188 17.57 -6.93 18.15
CA ILE A 188 17.78 -5.50 17.97
C ILE A 188 18.32 -4.92 19.29
N LEU A 189 19.51 -4.34 19.25
CA LEU A 189 20.13 -3.62 20.34
C LEU A 189 20.12 -2.12 20.02
N ALA A 190 19.36 -1.34 20.77
CA ALA A 190 19.18 0.08 20.54
C ALA A 190 19.23 0.90 21.85
N PRO A 191 19.58 2.19 21.81
CA PRO A 191 19.57 3.05 22.98
C PRO A 191 18.15 3.41 23.45
N ASP A 192 17.17 3.41 22.55
CA ASP A 192 15.79 3.79 22.79
C ASP A 192 14.84 3.20 21.73
N GLN A 193 13.53 3.28 21.98
CA GLN A 193 12.51 2.71 21.09
C GLN A 193 12.44 3.39 19.72
N SER A 194 12.71 4.69 19.63
CA SER A 194 12.65 5.42 18.35
C SER A 194 13.78 5.00 17.41
N THR A 195 14.96 4.69 17.98
CA THR A 195 16.08 4.12 17.26
C THR A 195 15.83 2.64 16.91
N ALA A 196 15.23 1.86 17.81
CA ALA A 196 14.85 0.48 17.51
C ALA A 196 13.87 0.38 16.32
N ALA A 197 12.91 1.30 16.26
CA ALA A 197 11.91 1.37 15.19
C ALA A 197 12.51 1.46 13.77
N LEU A 198 13.74 1.99 13.63
CA LEU A 198 14.47 2.04 12.35
C LEU A 198 14.79 0.65 11.78
N THR A 199 14.82 -0.38 12.64
CA THR A 199 15.04 -1.78 12.27
C THR A 199 13.76 -2.62 12.42
N GLU A 200 12.89 -2.32 13.38
CA GLU A 200 11.61 -3.01 13.54
C GLU A 200 10.74 -2.85 12.28
N GLN A 201 10.57 -1.63 11.77
CA GLN A 201 9.71 -1.35 10.61
C GLN A 201 10.07 -2.14 9.34
N PRO A 202 11.32 -2.13 8.85
CA PRO A 202 11.67 -2.92 7.67
C PRO A 202 11.53 -4.43 7.92
N LEU A 203 11.80 -4.93 9.13
CA LEU A 203 11.58 -6.33 9.47
C LEU A 203 10.08 -6.70 9.47
N ASP A 204 9.24 -5.81 10.00
CA ASP A 204 7.78 -5.94 9.92
C ASP A 204 7.29 -5.92 8.47
N GLY A 205 7.90 -5.14 7.58
CA GLY A 205 7.59 -5.16 6.15
C GLY A 205 7.79 -6.55 5.53
N TYR A 206 8.86 -7.24 5.91
CA TYR A 206 9.11 -8.62 5.49
C TYR A 206 8.25 -9.66 6.23
N GLY A 207 7.78 -9.33 7.43
CA GLY A 207 7.13 -10.25 8.36
C GLY A 207 8.13 -11.10 9.17
N MET A 208 9.32 -10.56 9.41
CA MET A 208 10.38 -11.23 10.18
C MET A 208 10.19 -11.05 11.68
N ALA A 209 10.44 -12.11 12.45
CA ALA A 209 10.40 -12.03 13.91
C ALA A 209 11.64 -11.30 14.47
N TRP A 210 11.42 -10.46 15.47
CA TRP A 210 12.48 -9.71 16.15
C TRP A 210 12.22 -9.59 17.65
N ASP A 211 13.30 -9.45 18.40
CA ASP A 211 13.30 -9.09 19.82
C ASP A 211 14.08 -7.78 19.98
N THR A 212 13.45 -6.77 20.56
CA THR A 212 14.10 -5.48 20.86
C THR A 212 14.60 -5.44 22.29
N PHE A 213 15.86 -5.04 22.46
CA PHE A 213 16.51 -4.84 23.73
C PHE A 213 17.07 -3.42 23.84
N ILE A 214 16.39 -2.61 24.67
CA ILE A 214 16.81 -1.24 24.92
C ILE A 214 17.94 -1.23 25.95
N VAL A 215 19.11 -0.73 25.55
CA VAL A 215 20.33 -0.67 26.37
C VAL A 215 20.50 0.76 26.88
N PRO A 216 20.10 1.06 28.14
CA PRO A 216 20.24 2.39 28.71
C PRO A 216 21.72 2.71 28.97
N LYS A 217 22.00 3.99 29.24
CA LYS A 217 23.35 4.48 29.56
C LYS A 217 23.99 3.75 30.75
N GLU A 218 23.19 3.31 31.73
CA GLU A 218 23.68 2.58 32.90
C GLU A 218 24.10 1.13 32.59
N GLY A 219 23.84 0.66 31.36
CA GLY A 219 24.04 -0.72 30.95
C GLY A 219 22.89 -1.64 31.37
N ILE A 220 22.90 -2.86 30.84
CA ILE A 220 21.89 -3.90 31.13
C ILE A 220 22.50 -5.29 30.88
N GLU A 221 21.99 -6.34 31.52
CA GLU A 221 22.38 -7.72 31.23
C GLU A 221 21.87 -8.16 29.85
N LEU A 222 22.70 -8.86 29.07
CA LEU A 222 22.28 -9.36 27.76
C LEU A 222 21.25 -10.49 27.89
N PRO A 223 20.30 -10.61 26.96
CA PRO A 223 19.43 -11.79 26.91
C PRO A 223 20.26 -13.05 26.61
N ALA A 224 19.78 -14.19 27.08
CA ALA A 224 20.43 -15.48 26.79
C ALA A 224 20.42 -15.77 25.28
N LEU A 225 21.59 -15.78 24.65
CA LEU A 225 21.76 -15.95 23.20
C LEU A 225 21.61 -17.41 22.73
N THR A 226 21.84 -18.37 23.63
CA THR A 226 21.71 -19.82 23.36
C THR A 226 20.89 -20.52 24.43
N SER A 227 20.41 -21.73 24.12
CA SER A 227 19.85 -22.67 25.08
C SER A 227 20.27 -24.10 24.76
N ASN A 228 20.44 -24.94 25.79
CA ASN A 228 20.74 -26.36 25.62
C ASN A 228 19.47 -27.18 25.49
N ASN A 229 19.41 -28.04 24.49
CA ASN A 229 18.33 -28.99 24.28
C ASN A 229 18.59 -30.27 25.09
N SER A 230 17.53 -31.01 25.40
CA SER A 230 17.61 -32.27 26.16
C SER A 230 18.39 -33.38 25.45
N ASN A 231 18.53 -33.30 24.13
CA ASN A 231 19.33 -34.20 23.30
C ASN A 231 20.82 -33.79 23.21
N GLY A 232 21.24 -32.75 23.95
CA GLY A 232 22.61 -32.26 23.98
C GLY A 232 23.00 -31.31 22.84
N THR A 233 22.09 -30.98 21.91
CA THR A 233 22.35 -29.94 20.91
C THR A 233 22.09 -28.55 21.48
N ILE A 234 22.62 -27.52 20.83
CA ILE A 234 22.34 -26.12 21.18
C ILE A 234 21.29 -25.54 20.23
N THR A 235 20.48 -24.62 20.76
CA THR A 235 19.64 -23.71 19.98
C THR A 235 20.22 -22.31 20.08
N CYS A 236 20.62 -21.75 18.95
CA CYS A 236 21.01 -20.37 18.76
C CYS A 236 19.74 -19.54 18.54
N LYS A 237 19.50 -18.50 19.34
CA LYS A 237 18.19 -17.83 19.38
C LYS A 237 17.97 -16.73 18.34
N TYR A 238 19.03 -16.27 17.70
CA TYR A 238 19.01 -15.10 16.82
C TYR A 238 19.85 -15.34 15.57
N ASN A 239 19.26 -15.21 14.38
CA ASN A 239 19.96 -15.30 13.10
C ASN A 239 20.70 -14.00 12.74
N ILE A 240 20.27 -12.87 13.32
CA ILE A 240 20.89 -11.56 13.09
C ILE A 240 21.03 -10.83 14.42
N ILE A 241 22.12 -10.09 14.58
CA ILE A 241 22.27 -9.09 15.63
C ILE A 241 22.37 -7.72 14.97
N ALA A 242 21.38 -6.87 15.19
CA ALA A 242 21.34 -5.49 14.73
C ALA A 242 21.68 -4.55 15.89
N MET A 243 22.71 -3.72 15.74
CA MET A 243 23.18 -2.81 16.79
C MET A 243 23.25 -1.37 16.29
N HIS A 244 22.59 -0.46 17.00
CA HIS A 244 22.61 0.96 16.66
C HIS A 244 23.64 1.74 17.45
N SER A 245 24.38 2.62 16.77
CA SER A 245 25.27 3.64 17.36
C SER A 245 26.33 3.08 18.32
N GLN A 246 26.69 1.80 18.17
CA GLN A 246 27.45 1.00 19.15
C GLN A 246 26.95 1.12 20.60
N LEU A 247 25.69 1.54 20.78
CA LEU A 247 25.08 1.85 22.08
C LEU A 247 25.93 2.87 22.86
N SER A 248 26.51 3.82 22.13
CA SER A 248 27.46 4.80 22.65
C SER A 248 26.75 5.97 23.33
N TYR A 249 27.23 6.33 24.52
CA TYR A 249 26.76 7.47 25.30
C TYR A 249 27.94 8.33 25.76
N ASP A 250 27.70 9.62 25.97
CA ASP A 250 28.66 10.53 26.57
C ASP A 250 28.73 10.32 28.10
N TYR A 251 29.85 9.79 28.60
CA TYR A 251 30.11 9.60 30.03
C TYR A 251 30.87 10.78 30.67
N GLY A 252 30.83 11.98 30.07
CA GLY A 252 31.49 13.18 30.58
C GLY A 252 33.01 13.09 30.37
N ASP A 253 33.79 13.15 31.45
CA ASP A 253 35.26 13.10 31.37
C ASP A 253 35.80 11.79 30.76
N LEU A 254 35.00 10.72 30.78
CA LEU A 254 35.33 9.44 30.15
C LEU A 254 35.04 9.43 28.63
N GLY A 255 34.30 10.44 28.16
CA GLY A 255 33.87 10.63 26.78
C GLY A 255 32.89 9.57 26.28
N TRP A 256 32.78 9.44 24.96
CA TRP A 256 31.83 8.55 24.28
C TRP A 256 32.27 7.10 24.35
N ARG A 257 31.44 6.24 24.95
CA ARG A 257 31.70 4.80 25.13
C ARG A 257 30.41 4.00 24.99
N SER A 258 30.52 2.72 24.59
CA SER A 258 29.38 1.80 24.61
C SER A 258 28.87 1.58 26.03
N ALA A 259 27.55 1.46 26.18
CA ALA A 259 26.91 0.98 27.41
C ALA A 259 27.05 -0.53 27.63
N LEU A 260 27.46 -1.29 26.61
CA LEU A 260 27.84 -2.69 26.80
C LEU A 260 29.28 -2.78 27.27
N THR A 261 29.52 -3.67 28.23
CA THR A 261 30.87 -3.98 28.69
C THR A 261 31.64 -4.79 27.64
N GLN A 262 32.98 -4.81 27.76
CA GLN A 262 33.81 -5.63 26.89
C GLN A 262 33.44 -7.13 26.97
N ASP A 263 33.08 -7.63 28.16
CA ASP A 263 32.66 -9.03 28.32
C ASP A 263 31.34 -9.31 27.60
N GLN A 264 30.40 -8.36 27.61
CA GLN A 264 29.14 -8.47 26.87
C GLN A 264 29.39 -8.45 25.36
N MET A 265 30.26 -7.57 24.87
CA MET A 265 30.68 -7.57 23.47
C MET A 265 31.34 -8.90 23.07
N ASN A 266 32.22 -9.43 23.93
CA ASN A 266 32.87 -10.72 23.70
C ASN A 266 31.87 -11.89 23.69
N GLN A 267 30.82 -11.86 24.53
CA GLN A 267 29.73 -12.85 24.49
C GLN A 267 29.01 -12.82 23.15
N ILE A 268 28.75 -11.63 22.61
CA ILE A 268 28.13 -11.49 21.29
C ILE A 268 29.06 -12.02 20.19
N TYR A 269 30.36 -11.70 20.24
CA TYR A 269 31.32 -12.21 19.25
C TYR A 269 31.47 -13.74 19.31
N ALA A 270 31.49 -14.32 20.51
CA ALA A 270 31.50 -15.76 20.69
C ALA A 270 30.22 -16.42 20.13
N TYR A 271 29.07 -15.76 20.26
CA TYR A 271 27.83 -16.20 19.64
C TYR A 271 27.91 -16.20 18.12
N GLN A 272 28.46 -15.15 17.50
CA GLN A 272 28.66 -15.11 16.04
C GLN A 272 29.50 -16.27 15.53
N VAL A 273 30.62 -16.58 16.20
CA VAL A 273 31.51 -17.69 15.83
C VAL A 273 30.83 -19.05 16.04
N SER A 274 30.17 -19.26 17.17
CA SER A 274 29.57 -20.55 17.52
C SER A 274 28.31 -20.88 16.73
N CYS A 275 27.56 -19.86 16.28
CA CYS A 275 26.28 -20.00 15.58
C CYS A 275 26.32 -19.54 14.11
N ASN A 276 27.48 -19.13 13.59
CA ASN A 276 27.65 -18.56 12.23
C ASN A 276 26.68 -17.40 11.94
N VAL A 277 26.52 -16.51 12.92
CA VAL A 277 25.56 -15.39 12.86
C VAL A 277 26.26 -14.10 12.46
N ARG A 278 25.61 -13.33 11.58
CA ARG A 278 26.06 -12.02 11.11
C ARG A 278 25.58 -10.89 12.01
N MET A 279 26.41 -9.86 12.16
CA MET A 279 26.07 -8.64 12.90
C MET A 279 25.98 -7.44 11.96
N VAL A 280 25.00 -6.59 12.17
CA VAL A 280 24.83 -5.33 11.43
C VAL A 280 24.93 -4.18 12.41
N HIS A 281 25.72 -3.18 12.04
CA HIS A 281 25.90 -1.95 12.78
C HIS A 281 25.36 -0.76 11.99
N PHE A 282 24.51 0.03 12.62
CA PHE A 282 23.92 1.23 12.04
C PHE A 282 24.48 2.47 12.70
N ASN A 283 24.54 3.56 11.93
CA ASN A 283 24.86 4.88 12.45
C ASN A 283 26.18 4.91 13.23
N ILE A 284 27.26 4.53 12.54
CA ILE A 284 28.55 4.28 13.16
C ILE A 284 29.54 5.39 12.84
N TRP A 285 30.27 5.83 13.88
CA TRP A 285 31.51 6.56 13.67
C TRP A 285 32.63 5.56 13.34
N PRO A 286 33.24 5.62 12.15
CA PRO A 286 34.26 4.68 11.71
C PRO A 286 35.53 4.82 12.55
N GLY A 287 36.07 3.67 12.96
CA GLY A 287 37.37 3.56 13.60
C GLY A 287 38.08 2.25 13.23
N ASN A 288 39.37 2.35 12.90
CA ASN A 288 40.18 1.26 12.35
C ASN A 288 40.07 -0.04 13.17
N TYR A 289 40.13 0.03 14.49
CA TYR A 289 40.13 -1.15 15.35
C TYR A 289 38.82 -1.96 15.33
N ALA A 290 37.68 -1.30 15.12
CA ALA A 290 36.37 -1.95 15.16
C ALA A 290 35.87 -2.32 13.75
N PHE A 291 36.23 -1.51 12.75
CA PHE A 291 35.63 -1.53 11.42
C PHE A 291 36.65 -1.49 10.27
N GLY A 292 37.96 -1.46 10.54
CA GLY A 292 38.99 -1.42 9.49
C GLY A 292 38.99 -0.14 8.65
N ALA A 293 38.30 0.91 9.11
CA ALA A 293 38.15 2.18 8.41
C ALA A 293 38.21 3.34 9.40
N ASP A 294 38.79 4.46 8.98
CA ASP A 294 38.87 5.70 9.76
C ASP A 294 38.04 6.80 9.12
N ALA A 295 37.36 7.58 9.97
CA ALA A 295 36.63 8.78 9.56
C ALA A 295 37.58 9.83 8.95
N ILE A 296 37.11 10.46 7.88
CA ILE A 296 37.74 11.66 7.30
C ILE A 296 37.10 12.92 7.93
N GLY A 297 35.78 12.89 8.15
CA GLY A 297 35.00 13.95 8.78
C GLY A 297 33.50 13.63 8.78
N GLY A 298 32.69 14.46 9.43
CA GLY A 298 31.22 14.38 9.37
C GLY A 298 30.63 15.10 8.17
N CYS A 299 29.40 14.74 7.78
CA CYS A 299 28.63 15.39 6.71
C CYS A 299 27.11 15.29 6.97
N CYS A 300 26.27 16.19 6.43
CA CYS A 300 26.60 17.44 5.73
C CYS A 300 25.82 18.61 6.36
N ASP A 301 26.32 19.84 6.20
CA ASP A 301 25.53 21.03 6.52
C ASP A 301 24.25 21.06 5.67
N ALA A 302 23.18 21.71 6.15
CA ALA A 302 21.83 21.65 5.56
C ALA A 302 21.70 22.08 4.09
N ALA A 303 22.75 22.66 3.48
CA ALA A 303 22.79 23.10 2.09
C ALA A 303 23.67 22.23 1.17
N ASP A 304 24.34 21.20 1.72
CA ASP A 304 25.20 20.29 0.96
C ASP A 304 24.60 18.88 1.00
N VAL A 305 24.35 18.30 -0.18
CA VAL A 305 23.78 16.95 -0.32
C VAL A 305 24.86 16.04 -0.86
N GLN A 306 25.02 14.89 -0.22
CA GLN A 306 25.91 13.83 -0.69
C GLN A 306 25.10 12.59 -1.05
N ASP A 307 25.40 12.01 -2.21
CA ASP A 307 24.77 10.76 -2.62
C ASP A 307 25.50 9.55 -2.02
N VAL A 308 24.75 8.51 -1.68
CA VAL A 308 25.26 7.17 -1.40
C VAL A 308 24.99 6.24 -2.58
N THR A 309 25.96 5.39 -2.90
CA THR A 309 25.83 4.36 -3.93
C THR A 309 26.31 3.02 -3.39
N VAL A 310 25.56 1.94 -3.66
CA VAL A 310 26.03 0.57 -3.38
C VAL A 310 27.03 0.13 -4.43
N ILE A 311 28.13 -0.49 -4.02
CA ILE A 311 29.15 -1.02 -4.94
C ILE A 311 28.58 -2.29 -5.60
N LYS A 312 28.40 -2.25 -6.93
CA LYS A 312 27.72 -3.30 -7.68
C LYS A 312 28.36 -4.67 -7.51
N GLU A 313 29.68 -4.76 -7.63
CA GLU A 313 30.43 -6.02 -7.56
C GLU A 313 30.26 -6.69 -6.19
N VAL A 314 30.16 -5.88 -5.13
CA VAL A 314 29.95 -6.36 -3.76
C VAL A 314 28.51 -6.78 -3.55
N ALA A 315 27.53 -6.05 -4.10
CA ALA A 315 26.13 -6.45 -4.06
C ALA A 315 25.89 -7.80 -4.73
N ASP A 316 26.41 -7.97 -5.95
CA ASP A 316 26.31 -9.22 -6.71
C ASP A 316 27.00 -10.40 -5.99
N ALA A 317 28.08 -10.15 -5.26
CA ALA A 317 28.84 -11.19 -4.56
C ALA A 317 28.30 -11.53 -3.16
N ARG A 318 27.77 -10.54 -2.42
CA ARG A 318 27.50 -10.66 -0.98
C ARG A 318 26.02 -10.70 -0.62
N PHE A 319 25.16 -10.09 -1.43
CA PHE A 319 23.71 -10.04 -1.18
C PHE A 319 22.90 -9.97 -2.50
N PRO A 320 23.16 -10.86 -3.48
CA PRO A 320 22.53 -10.78 -4.81
C PRO A 320 21.01 -10.93 -4.77
N SER A 321 20.47 -11.59 -3.75
CA SER A 321 19.02 -11.77 -3.59
C SER A 321 18.28 -10.49 -3.23
N ALA A 322 18.98 -9.43 -2.83
CA ALA A 322 18.37 -8.13 -2.56
C ALA A 322 17.76 -7.52 -3.85
N GLY A 323 18.29 -7.86 -5.03
CA GLY A 323 17.76 -7.41 -6.31
C GLY A 323 17.84 -5.89 -6.52
N LEU A 324 18.89 -5.27 -5.97
CA LEU A 324 19.13 -3.83 -5.99
C LEU A 324 19.96 -3.41 -7.20
N ASN A 325 19.63 -2.26 -7.78
CA ASN A 325 20.45 -1.62 -8.80
C ASN A 325 21.44 -0.66 -8.14
N SER A 326 22.69 -0.64 -8.61
CA SER A 326 23.72 0.29 -8.13
C SER A 326 23.48 1.67 -8.77
N VAL A 327 22.91 2.58 -7.99
CA VAL A 327 22.55 3.94 -8.42
C VAL A 327 22.76 4.93 -7.26
N PRO A 328 23.04 6.21 -7.57
CA PRO A 328 23.16 7.24 -6.53
C PRO A 328 21.80 7.54 -5.90
N LEU A 329 21.83 7.75 -4.58
CA LEU A 329 20.70 8.07 -3.72
C LEU A 329 21.06 9.23 -2.78
N PRO A 330 20.27 10.30 -2.72
CA PRO A 330 20.58 11.43 -1.85
C PRO A 330 20.42 11.06 -0.36
N LEU A 331 21.35 11.51 0.48
CA LEU A 331 21.28 11.41 1.94
C LEU A 331 20.64 12.64 2.59
N ASN A 332 19.64 13.24 1.94
CA ASN A 332 18.92 14.40 2.46
C ASN A 332 18.48 14.15 3.91
N GLY A 333 18.87 15.01 4.84
CA GLY A 333 18.55 14.93 6.27
C GLY A 333 19.10 13.71 7.03
N LEU A 334 19.95 12.90 6.40
CA LEU A 334 20.63 11.77 7.03
C LEU A 334 22.09 12.13 7.28
N TYR A 335 22.49 12.25 8.55
CA TYR A 335 23.89 12.48 8.89
C TYR A 335 24.74 11.29 8.48
N HIS A 336 25.98 11.54 8.05
CA HIS A 336 26.90 10.49 7.62
C HIS A 336 28.36 10.89 7.79
N VAL A 337 29.26 9.91 7.72
CA VAL A 337 30.69 10.06 8.02
C VAL A 337 31.53 9.51 6.86
N PRO A 338 31.90 10.35 5.88
CA PRO A 338 32.91 10.04 4.88
C PRO A 338 34.18 9.44 5.48
N SER A 339 34.61 8.31 4.91
CA SER A 339 35.64 7.45 5.51
C SER A 339 36.63 6.90 4.49
N LYS A 340 37.71 6.30 5.00
CA LYS A 340 38.68 5.52 4.21
C LYS A 340 38.98 4.20 4.90
N ILE A 341 39.20 3.15 4.13
CA ILE A 341 39.70 1.87 4.67
C ILE A 341 41.17 2.04 5.03
N THR A 342 41.52 1.66 6.25
CA THR A 342 42.87 1.77 6.84
C THR A 342 43.36 0.43 7.40
N ASP A 343 42.65 -0.65 7.07
CA ASP A 343 42.90 -2.00 7.56
C ASP A 343 44.37 -2.40 7.40
N THR A 344 44.98 -2.85 8.50
CA THR A 344 46.39 -3.21 8.57
C THR A 344 46.64 -4.72 8.39
N ASN A 345 45.74 -5.43 7.69
CA ASN A 345 45.74 -6.88 7.43
C ASN A 345 45.29 -7.77 8.62
N LEU A 346 44.60 -7.24 9.63
CA LEU A 346 44.01 -8.05 10.71
C LEU A 346 42.59 -8.50 10.39
N THR A 347 41.93 -7.80 9.47
CA THR A 347 40.59 -8.12 8.95
C THR A 347 40.62 -8.15 7.42
N GLN A 348 39.60 -8.75 6.81
CA GLN A 348 39.29 -8.53 5.40
C GLN A 348 38.16 -7.50 5.34
N THR A 349 38.53 -6.23 5.26
CA THR A 349 37.58 -5.11 5.15
C THR A 349 37.30 -4.77 3.68
N THR A 350 36.03 -4.80 3.29
CA THR A 350 35.58 -4.47 1.93
C THR A 350 34.51 -3.38 2.01
N ALA A 351 34.69 -2.28 1.28
CA ALA A 351 33.63 -1.29 1.15
C ALA A 351 32.43 -1.91 0.42
N PHE A 352 31.21 -1.59 0.84
CA PHE A 352 29.98 -1.96 0.09
C PHE A 352 29.11 -0.76 -0.24
N LEU A 353 29.33 0.38 0.43
CA LEU A 353 28.74 1.67 0.12
C LEU A 353 29.84 2.70 -0.08
N GLU A 354 29.58 3.62 -0.99
CA GLU A 354 30.41 4.78 -1.26
C GLU A 354 29.57 6.05 -1.17
N PHE A 355 30.14 7.11 -0.61
CA PHE A 355 29.58 8.45 -0.73
C PHE A 355 30.25 9.16 -1.91
N GLY A 356 29.44 9.69 -2.82
CA GLY A 356 29.92 10.46 -3.97
C GLY A 356 30.54 11.79 -3.57
N PRO A 357 31.24 12.48 -4.47
CA PRO A 357 31.75 13.83 -4.20
C PRO A 357 30.62 14.83 -3.91
N ASN A 358 30.90 15.83 -3.07
CA ASN A 358 30.02 16.97 -2.80
C ASN A 358 30.86 18.26 -2.59
N LEU A 359 30.28 19.33 -2.00
CA LEU A 359 31.02 20.57 -1.77
C LEU A 359 32.14 20.42 -0.73
N GLN A 360 31.94 19.58 0.28
CA GLN A 360 32.90 19.35 1.35
C GLN A 360 33.98 18.29 1.00
N TYR A 361 33.64 17.28 0.21
CA TYR A 361 34.47 16.14 -0.14
C TYR A 361 34.60 16.01 -1.66
N ALA A 362 35.77 16.33 -2.21
CA ALA A 362 35.99 16.36 -3.65
C ALA A 362 36.13 14.98 -4.32
N GLU A 363 36.30 13.92 -3.52
CA GLU A 363 36.52 12.55 -3.98
C GLU A 363 35.46 11.62 -3.38
N THR A 364 35.24 10.48 -4.05
CA THR A 364 34.44 9.39 -3.50
C THR A 364 35.08 8.88 -2.21
N THR A 365 34.25 8.64 -1.18
CA THR A 365 34.69 8.11 0.11
C THR A 365 33.91 6.86 0.48
N VAL A 366 34.40 6.11 1.47
CA VAL A 366 33.72 4.90 1.95
C VAL A 366 32.54 5.31 2.82
N GLY A 367 31.35 4.78 2.51
CA GLY A 367 30.12 4.99 3.28
C GLY A 367 29.66 3.80 4.11
N GLY A 368 30.28 2.64 3.90
CA GLY A 368 30.00 1.44 4.68
C GLY A 368 30.91 0.27 4.30
N VAL A 369 31.16 -0.61 5.27
CA VAL A 369 32.08 -1.75 5.12
C VAL A 369 31.47 -3.08 5.56
N ILE A 370 31.93 -4.16 4.95
CA ILE A 370 31.80 -5.52 5.45
C ILE A 370 33.17 -5.95 5.96
N ASN A 371 33.26 -6.36 7.22
CA ASN A 371 34.46 -6.95 7.79
C ASN A 371 34.28 -8.47 7.90
N THR A 372 35.31 -9.21 7.50
CA THR A 372 35.48 -10.61 7.89
C THR A 372 36.74 -10.77 8.72
N PHE A 373 36.58 -11.33 9.91
CA PHE A 373 37.66 -11.53 10.88
C PHE A 373 38.29 -12.92 10.72
N PRO A 374 39.57 -13.11 11.12
CA PRO A 374 40.26 -14.40 11.02
C PRO A 374 39.58 -15.54 11.79
N ASP A 375 38.78 -15.23 12.82
CA ASP A 375 37.99 -16.18 13.61
C ASP A 375 36.66 -16.60 12.94
N GLY A 376 36.38 -16.08 11.74
CA GLY A 376 35.17 -16.36 10.97
C GLY A 376 34.01 -15.40 11.25
N ARG A 377 34.15 -14.48 12.20
CA ARG A 377 33.13 -13.46 12.47
C ARG A 377 32.95 -12.56 11.26
N SER A 378 31.72 -12.14 11.00
CA SER A 378 31.38 -11.19 9.93
C SER A 378 30.45 -10.11 10.43
N GLN A 379 30.72 -8.86 10.05
CA GLN A 379 29.86 -7.73 10.36
C GLN A 379 29.73 -6.77 9.17
N MET A 380 28.61 -6.07 9.10
CA MET A 380 28.34 -4.99 8.15
C MET A 380 28.13 -3.70 8.93
N ALA A 381 28.78 -2.60 8.54
CA ALA A 381 28.68 -1.31 9.22
C ALA A 381 28.30 -0.20 8.24
N PHE A 382 27.23 0.53 8.56
CA PHE A 382 26.79 1.72 7.86
C PHE A 382 27.34 2.97 8.56
N PHE A 383 28.02 3.83 7.82
CA PHE A 383 28.56 5.11 8.32
C PHE A 383 27.57 6.27 8.10
N CYS A 384 26.28 5.96 8.08
CA CYS A 384 25.18 6.92 7.95
C CYS A 384 24.04 6.59 8.91
N SER A 385 23.27 7.63 9.25
CA SER A 385 22.00 7.52 9.97
C SER A 385 20.89 7.00 9.07
N PHE A 386 19.86 6.44 9.70
CA PHE A 386 18.65 5.96 9.04
C PHE A 386 17.44 6.75 9.55
N GLY A 387 16.41 6.89 8.71
CA GLY A 387 15.15 7.52 9.07
C GLY A 387 13.94 6.83 8.42
N THR A 388 12.85 6.70 9.17
CA THR A 388 11.61 6.02 8.70
C THR A 388 10.91 6.74 7.55
N TRP A 389 11.22 8.02 7.37
CA TRP A 389 10.69 8.87 6.31
C TRP A 389 11.54 8.85 5.02
N SER A 390 12.74 8.25 5.06
CA SER A 390 13.71 8.36 3.97
C SER A 390 13.62 7.17 3.00
N PRO A 391 13.33 7.39 1.70
CA PRO A 391 13.40 6.31 0.71
C PRO A 391 14.81 5.74 0.57
N THR A 392 15.85 6.53 0.81
CA THR A 392 17.24 6.02 0.86
C THR A 392 17.42 5.03 2.00
N SER A 393 16.88 5.30 3.19
CA SER A 393 16.91 4.34 4.30
C SER A 393 16.13 3.07 3.97
N ALA A 394 14.95 3.21 3.35
CA ALA A 394 14.15 2.06 2.90
C ALA A 394 14.93 1.18 1.91
N TYR A 395 15.57 1.78 0.91
CA TYR A 395 16.44 1.08 -0.04
C TYR A 395 17.59 0.34 0.67
N LEU A 396 18.32 1.03 1.57
CA LEU A 396 19.47 0.46 2.27
C LEU A 396 19.08 -0.68 3.22
N ASN A 397 17.85 -0.70 3.73
CA ASN A 397 17.37 -1.77 4.60
C ASN A 397 17.38 -3.15 3.93
N HIS A 398 17.15 -3.20 2.62
CA HIS A 398 17.19 -4.46 1.88
C HIS A 398 18.62 -5.03 1.75
N ILE A 399 19.66 -4.20 1.86
CA ILE A 399 21.05 -4.68 1.80
C ILE A 399 21.35 -5.59 2.99
N TRP A 400 21.15 -5.08 4.20
CA TRP A 400 21.57 -5.78 5.40
C TRP A 400 20.66 -6.98 5.71
N ILE A 401 19.36 -6.89 5.41
CA ILE A 401 18.42 -8.01 5.59
C ILE A 401 18.87 -9.18 4.71
N HIS A 402 19.08 -8.95 3.42
CA HIS A 402 19.47 -10.02 2.50
C HIS A 402 20.89 -10.53 2.75
N TRP A 403 21.82 -9.65 3.13
CA TRP A 403 23.16 -10.06 3.53
C TRP A 403 23.12 -10.93 4.79
N ALA A 404 22.51 -10.47 5.87
CA ALA A 404 22.55 -11.19 7.15
C ALA A 404 21.76 -12.51 7.12
N THR A 405 20.68 -12.58 6.35
CA THR A 405 19.85 -13.79 6.21
C THR A 405 20.32 -14.76 5.14
N HIS A 406 21.30 -14.37 4.30
CA HIS A 406 21.66 -15.10 3.08
C HIS A 406 20.46 -15.32 2.14
N GLY A 407 19.42 -14.48 2.26
CA GLY A 407 18.14 -14.60 1.55
C GLY A 407 17.15 -15.62 2.14
N LEU A 408 17.45 -16.25 3.27
CA LEU A 408 16.53 -17.16 3.98
C LEU A 408 15.91 -16.46 5.19
N TYR A 409 14.64 -16.08 5.09
CA TYR A 409 13.95 -15.31 6.11
C TYR A 409 12.48 -15.68 6.26
N ASP A 410 11.91 -15.29 7.41
CA ASP A 410 10.50 -15.45 7.72
C ASP A 410 9.70 -14.45 6.89
N GLY A 411 8.59 -14.91 6.31
CA GLY A 411 7.76 -14.08 5.46
C GLY A 411 8.24 -13.99 4.01
N TYR A 412 7.92 -12.87 3.37
CA TYR A 412 8.06 -12.67 1.92
C TYR A 412 8.21 -11.19 1.56
N ARG A 413 8.82 -10.92 0.40
CA ARG A 413 8.92 -9.57 -0.16
C ARG A 413 7.94 -9.43 -1.32
N ARG A 414 7.10 -8.40 -1.29
CA ARG A 414 6.16 -8.06 -2.37
C ARG A 414 5.95 -6.56 -2.42
N ALA A 415 6.09 -5.97 -3.60
CA ALA A 415 5.70 -4.59 -3.87
C ALA A 415 4.35 -4.58 -4.59
N LEU A 416 3.38 -3.83 -4.04
CA LEU A 416 2.07 -3.65 -4.65
C LEU A 416 1.89 -2.18 -5.06
N LEU A 417 1.50 -1.94 -6.32
CA LEU A 417 1.08 -0.64 -6.82
C LEU A 417 -0.35 -0.77 -7.34
N SER A 418 -1.31 -0.45 -6.47
CA SER A 418 -2.74 -0.49 -6.79
C SER A 418 -3.31 0.92 -6.82
N THR A 419 -3.82 1.35 -7.98
CA THR A 419 -4.42 2.67 -8.18
C THR A 419 -5.94 2.55 -8.28
N GLN A 420 -6.64 3.10 -7.30
CA GLN A 420 -8.10 3.08 -7.23
C GLN A 420 -8.65 4.42 -7.70
N ILE A 421 -9.54 4.36 -8.70
CA ILE A 421 -10.17 5.53 -9.32
C ILE A 421 -11.62 5.59 -8.84
N ASP A 422 -11.88 6.51 -7.94
CA ASP A 422 -13.20 6.79 -7.38
C ASP A 422 -14.06 7.57 -8.41
N ASP A 423 -15.35 7.70 -8.14
CA ASP A 423 -16.34 8.49 -8.90
C ASP A 423 -16.59 8.10 -10.36
N VAL A 424 -16.17 6.92 -10.82
CA VAL A 424 -16.33 6.56 -12.23
C VAL A 424 -17.83 6.42 -12.57
N LEU A 425 -18.20 7.04 -13.70
CA LEU A 425 -19.56 7.30 -14.21
C LEU A 425 -20.21 8.60 -13.70
N LEU A 426 -19.66 9.26 -12.68
CA LEU A 426 -20.08 10.61 -12.24
C LEU A 426 -19.31 11.70 -13.00
N GLY A 427 -19.82 12.93 -12.90
CA GLY A 427 -19.08 14.13 -13.25
C GLY A 427 -18.62 14.85 -11.99
N THR A 428 -17.38 15.33 -11.99
CA THR A 428 -16.77 16.06 -10.87
C THR A 428 -16.47 17.49 -11.30
N GLU A 429 -16.81 18.45 -10.46
CA GLU A 429 -16.48 19.86 -10.68
C GLU A 429 -14.99 20.10 -10.44
N ALA A 430 -14.30 20.68 -11.42
CA ALA A 430 -12.88 21.02 -11.31
C ALA A 430 -12.66 22.21 -10.37
N TRP A 431 -11.66 22.12 -9.48
CA TRP A 431 -11.39 23.11 -8.43
C TRP A 431 -11.10 24.51 -8.96
N ASP A 432 -10.34 24.61 -10.04
CA ASP A 432 -9.84 25.86 -10.61
C ASP A 432 -10.87 26.61 -11.46
N THR A 433 -11.69 25.86 -12.20
CA THR A 433 -12.61 26.40 -13.22
C THR A 433 -14.07 26.32 -12.82
N GLY A 434 -14.44 25.47 -11.86
CA GLY A 434 -15.83 25.16 -11.53
C GLY A 434 -16.56 24.40 -12.64
N ILE A 435 -15.84 23.87 -13.64
CA ILE A 435 -16.44 23.13 -14.76
C ILE A 435 -16.51 21.65 -14.40
N THR A 436 -17.68 21.04 -14.57
CA THR A 436 -17.84 19.60 -14.41
C THR A 436 -17.21 18.83 -15.56
N TYR A 437 -16.31 17.90 -15.24
CA TYR A 437 -15.76 16.94 -16.18
C TYR A 437 -16.19 15.52 -15.82
N ARG A 438 -16.48 14.72 -16.84
CA ARG A 438 -16.80 13.28 -16.76
C ARG A 438 -15.90 12.55 -17.73
N THR A 439 -15.21 11.49 -17.26
CA THR A 439 -14.36 10.66 -18.11
C THR A 439 -15.12 10.16 -19.33
N THR A 440 -14.43 9.97 -20.46
CA THR A 440 -15.03 9.52 -21.71
C THR A 440 -14.55 8.13 -22.12
N VAL A 441 -15.20 7.53 -23.12
CA VAL A 441 -14.74 6.29 -23.74
C VAL A 441 -13.31 6.44 -24.29
N THR A 442 -12.97 7.60 -24.87
CA THR A 442 -11.63 7.87 -25.39
C THR A 442 -10.59 7.83 -24.29
N ASP A 443 -10.88 8.44 -23.14
CA ASP A 443 -9.95 8.41 -22.00
C ASP A 443 -9.69 6.98 -21.54
N MET A 444 -10.73 6.15 -21.47
CA MET A 444 -10.59 4.74 -21.08
C MET A 444 -9.83 3.88 -22.08
N ILE A 445 -9.96 4.14 -23.39
CA ILE A 445 -9.18 3.45 -24.42
C ILE A 445 -7.70 3.83 -24.29
N VAL A 446 -7.39 5.12 -24.16
CA VAL A 446 -6.01 5.59 -24.00
C VAL A 446 -5.35 4.99 -22.76
N HIS A 447 -6.06 4.92 -21.64
CA HIS A 447 -5.54 4.29 -20.42
C HIS A 447 -5.37 2.77 -20.58
N ALA A 448 -6.25 2.08 -21.30
CA ALA A 448 -6.12 0.64 -21.54
C ALA A 448 -4.87 0.32 -22.39
N ASP A 449 -4.65 1.09 -23.46
CA ASP A 449 -3.46 0.97 -24.30
C ASP A 449 -2.19 1.27 -23.51
N TRP A 450 -2.23 2.30 -22.67
CA TRP A 450 -1.14 2.65 -21.77
C TRP A 450 -0.84 1.56 -20.72
N VAL A 451 -1.85 0.96 -20.08
CA VAL A 451 -1.66 -0.17 -19.15
C VAL A 451 -0.99 -1.34 -19.86
N ASN A 452 -1.35 -1.64 -21.11
CA ASN A 452 -0.69 -2.69 -21.90
C ASN A 452 0.77 -2.36 -22.20
N ASP A 453 1.09 -1.10 -22.52
CA ASP A 453 2.46 -0.62 -22.70
C ASP A 453 3.29 -0.71 -21.42
N VAL A 454 2.76 -0.23 -20.29
CA VAL A 454 3.37 -0.32 -18.96
C VAL A 454 3.73 -1.77 -18.64
N ASN A 455 2.77 -2.70 -18.78
CA ASN A 455 3.01 -4.12 -18.54
C ASN A 455 4.07 -4.70 -19.49
N THR A 456 4.08 -4.29 -20.75
CA THR A 456 5.07 -4.72 -21.74
C THR A 456 6.49 -4.24 -21.37
N ARG A 457 6.63 -3.03 -20.83
CA ARG A 457 7.91 -2.50 -20.33
C ARG A 457 8.35 -3.18 -19.04
N LEU A 458 7.43 -3.32 -18.07
CA LEU A 458 7.68 -3.98 -16.80
C LEU A 458 8.11 -5.44 -16.99
N ALA A 459 7.49 -6.19 -17.90
CA ALA A 459 7.85 -7.58 -18.17
C ALA A 459 9.33 -7.77 -18.60
N LYS A 460 9.98 -6.72 -19.15
CA LYS A 460 11.38 -6.77 -19.59
C LYS A 460 12.37 -6.43 -18.47
N THR A 461 12.02 -5.47 -17.64
CA THR A 461 12.91 -4.85 -16.63
C THR A 461 12.69 -5.45 -15.24
N ASN A 462 11.44 -5.78 -14.93
CA ASN A 462 10.97 -6.34 -13.67
C ASN A 462 10.04 -7.54 -13.98
N PRO A 463 10.59 -8.66 -14.48
CA PRO A 463 9.80 -9.83 -14.86
C PRO A 463 8.82 -10.24 -13.77
N GLY A 464 7.66 -10.76 -14.17
CA GLY A 464 6.59 -11.15 -13.24
C GLY A 464 5.70 -10.01 -12.77
N SER A 465 6.05 -8.75 -13.05
CA SER A 465 5.19 -7.60 -12.78
C SER A 465 3.87 -7.66 -13.53
N HIS A 466 2.83 -7.08 -12.93
CA HIS A 466 1.53 -6.92 -13.55
C HIS A 466 0.81 -5.70 -12.95
N TYR A 467 0.61 -4.66 -13.74
CA TYR A 467 -0.08 -3.44 -13.34
C TYR A 467 -1.49 -3.36 -13.94
N MET A 468 -2.46 -2.92 -13.14
CA MET A 468 -3.83 -2.65 -13.55
C MET A 468 -4.39 -1.42 -12.85
N VAL A 469 -5.41 -0.80 -13.43
CA VAL A 469 -6.18 0.29 -12.81
C VAL A 469 -7.47 -0.27 -12.24
N GLU A 470 -7.85 0.08 -11.01
CA GLU A 470 -9.12 -0.38 -10.40
C GLU A 470 -10.16 0.76 -10.35
N LEU A 471 -11.35 0.53 -10.89
CA LEU A 471 -12.40 1.54 -11.04
C LEU A 471 -13.52 1.36 -10.01
N GLY A 472 -13.73 2.37 -9.18
CA GLY A 472 -14.87 2.51 -8.26
C GLY A 472 -16.09 3.06 -9.00
N LEU A 473 -17.11 2.23 -9.23
CA LEU A 473 -18.25 2.60 -10.07
C LEU A 473 -19.45 3.10 -9.26
N ASN A 474 -20.11 4.15 -9.78
CA ASN A 474 -21.39 4.64 -9.29
C ASN A 474 -22.51 4.45 -10.33
N GLY A 475 -23.37 3.45 -10.13
CA GLY A 475 -24.41 3.10 -11.09
C GLY A 475 -25.43 4.21 -11.40
N ASN A 476 -25.70 5.12 -10.45
CA ASN A 476 -26.59 6.26 -10.71
C ASN A 476 -25.98 7.23 -11.73
N GLY A 477 -24.65 7.30 -11.83
CA GLY A 477 -23.95 8.05 -12.87
C GLY A 477 -24.27 7.59 -14.29
N ASN A 478 -24.44 6.27 -14.48
CA ASN A 478 -24.96 5.72 -15.73
C ASN A 478 -26.40 6.16 -15.98
N VAL A 479 -27.28 6.07 -14.97
CA VAL A 479 -28.68 6.47 -15.10
C VAL A 479 -28.82 7.96 -15.43
N LEU A 480 -28.04 8.83 -14.77
CA LEU A 480 -27.95 10.27 -15.07
C LEU A 480 -27.63 10.50 -16.55
N GLN A 481 -26.55 9.89 -17.04
CA GLN A 481 -26.12 10.06 -18.42
C GLN A 481 -27.15 9.51 -19.42
N SER A 482 -27.73 8.35 -19.15
CA SER A 482 -28.77 7.75 -19.99
C SER A 482 -30.04 8.59 -20.02
N TYR A 483 -30.40 9.20 -18.89
CA TYR A 483 -31.52 10.13 -18.79
C TYR A 483 -31.30 11.38 -19.66
N ASP A 484 -30.12 11.98 -19.60
CA ASP A 484 -29.79 13.13 -20.46
C ASP A 484 -29.85 12.76 -21.95
N GLN A 485 -29.35 11.57 -22.32
CA GLN A 485 -29.43 11.11 -23.71
C GLN A 485 -30.87 10.93 -24.21
N GLN A 486 -31.81 10.48 -23.36
CA GLN A 486 -33.22 10.42 -23.77
C GLN A 486 -33.87 11.80 -23.91
N LEU A 487 -33.46 12.79 -23.12
CA LEU A 487 -33.99 14.16 -23.23
C LEU A 487 -33.55 14.83 -24.54
N LEU A 488 -32.36 14.51 -25.03
CA LEU A 488 -31.82 15.06 -26.28
C LEU A 488 -32.46 14.45 -27.54
N LYS A 489 -33.13 13.29 -27.44
CA LYS A 489 -33.68 12.56 -28.58
C LYS A 489 -35.12 12.12 -28.33
N THR A 490 -36.07 12.75 -29.01
CA THR A 490 -37.51 12.45 -28.88
C THR A 490 -37.85 10.96 -29.05
N SER A 491 -37.09 10.23 -29.90
CA SER A 491 -37.27 8.79 -30.12
C SER A 491 -36.92 7.91 -28.92
N LEU A 492 -36.19 8.43 -27.93
CA LEU A 492 -35.76 7.73 -26.73
C LEU A 492 -36.59 8.10 -25.50
N LYS A 493 -37.54 9.05 -25.62
CA LYS A 493 -38.34 9.53 -24.50
C LYS A 493 -39.09 8.38 -23.82
N GLY A 494 -38.92 8.24 -22.51
CA GLY A 494 -39.55 7.20 -21.69
C GLY A 494 -38.76 5.89 -21.66
N THR A 495 -37.56 5.85 -22.24
CA THR A 495 -36.66 4.68 -22.15
C THR A 495 -36.05 4.54 -20.77
N CYS A 496 -35.82 5.66 -20.08
CA CYS A 496 -35.26 5.71 -18.73
C CYS A 496 -36.22 6.37 -17.75
N GLN A 497 -36.29 5.84 -16.54
CA GLN A 497 -36.87 6.53 -15.40
C GLN A 497 -35.93 7.65 -14.91
N ASP A 498 -36.47 8.57 -14.11
CA ASP A 498 -35.68 9.62 -13.48
C ASP A 498 -34.52 8.99 -12.66
N PRO A 499 -33.32 9.59 -12.70
CA PRO A 499 -32.22 9.22 -11.82
C PRO A 499 -32.61 9.37 -10.35
N ILE A 500 -31.87 8.71 -9.46
CA ILE A 500 -32.06 8.96 -8.04
C ILE A 500 -31.52 10.35 -7.70
N TRP A 501 -32.43 11.20 -7.25
CA TRP A 501 -32.15 12.49 -6.62
C TRP A 501 -32.54 12.41 -5.16
N TYR A 502 -31.78 13.06 -4.28
CA TYR A 502 -32.11 13.05 -2.86
C TYR A 502 -33.39 13.86 -2.59
N ALA A 503 -34.32 13.28 -1.86
CA ALA A 503 -35.52 13.96 -1.35
C ALA A 503 -35.18 14.94 -0.21
N LYS A 504 -34.05 14.72 0.45
CA LYS A 504 -33.45 15.59 1.46
C LYS A 504 -31.95 15.65 1.19
N ASP A 505 -31.37 16.85 1.21
CA ASP A 505 -29.92 16.99 1.11
C ASP A 505 -29.22 16.19 2.22
N PRO A 506 -28.12 15.48 1.90
CA PRO A 506 -27.36 14.73 2.89
C PRO A 506 -26.85 15.64 4.01
N ASP A 507 -26.89 15.17 5.26
CA ASP A 507 -26.41 15.96 6.39
C ASP A 507 -24.89 16.15 6.34
N THR A 508 -24.44 17.39 6.50
CA THR A 508 -23.02 17.70 6.68
C THR A 508 -22.58 17.32 8.09
N THR A 509 -21.45 16.62 8.22
CA THR A 509 -20.92 16.14 9.50
C THR A 509 -19.42 16.44 9.62
N PRO A 510 -18.89 16.66 10.83
CA PRO A 510 -17.45 16.66 11.04
C PRO A 510 -16.82 15.31 10.64
N LEU A 511 -15.51 15.31 10.36
CA LEU A 511 -14.74 14.07 10.26
C LEU A 511 -14.86 13.27 11.57
N GLU A 512 -14.85 11.95 11.44
CA GLU A 512 -15.00 10.99 12.55
C GLU A 512 -16.31 11.10 13.34
N PHE A 513 -17.35 11.69 12.74
CA PHE A 513 -18.68 11.70 13.33
C PHE A 513 -19.21 10.28 13.53
N GLN A 514 -19.34 9.87 14.78
CA GLN A 514 -19.97 8.61 15.15
C GLN A 514 -21.48 8.79 15.31
N LYS A 515 -22.24 8.18 14.39
CA LYS A 515 -23.70 8.30 14.40
C LYS A 515 -24.30 7.57 15.60
N VAL A 516 -25.28 8.20 16.27
CA VAL A 516 -26.14 7.49 17.22
C VAL A 516 -26.97 6.43 16.47
N LEU A 517 -26.86 5.17 16.88
CA LEU A 517 -27.53 4.06 16.21
C LEU A 517 -29.06 4.24 16.19
N GLY A 518 -29.68 3.85 15.08
CA GLY A 518 -31.13 3.98 14.87
C GLY A 518 -31.62 5.40 14.57
N THR A 519 -30.72 6.39 14.50
CA THR A 519 -31.05 7.77 14.12
C THR A 519 -30.70 8.07 12.65
N GLY A 520 -31.00 9.29 12.21
CA GLY A 520 -30.86 9.74 10.82
C GLY A 520 -32.23 9.92 10.15
N THR A 521 -32.22 10.38 8.90
CA THR A 521 -33.42 10.49 8.07
C THR A 521 -33.05 10.07 6.65
N ASP A 522 -33.92 9.26 6.04
CA ASP A 522 -33.72 8.83 4.65
C ASP A 522 -33.64 10.05 3.73
N SER A 523 -32.56 10.11 2.96
CA SER A 523 -32.28 11.08 1.90
C SER A 523 -32.78 10.56 0.56
N TRP A 524 -32.87 9.25 0.37
CA TRP A 524 -33.42 8.66 -0.84
C TRP A 524 -34.93 8.89 -0.96
N PRO A 525 -35.45 9.00 -2.19
CA PRO A 525 -36.88 9.18 -2.43
C PRO A 525 -37.68 7.92 -2.04
N THR A 526 -38.95 8.12 -1.69
CA THR A 526 -39.84 7.05 -1.21
C THR A 526 -40.65 6.38 -2.31
N ASP A 527 -40.75 7.01 -3.49
CA ASP A 527 -41.52 6.55 -4.65
C ASP A 527 -40.72 5.63 -5.58
N ILE A 528 -39.38 5.70 -5.55
CA ILE A 528 -38.50 4.79 -6.31
C ILE A 528 -37.99 3.67 -5.40
N THR A 529 -38.70 2.54 -5.39
CA THR A 529 -38.45 1.44 -4.45
C THR A 529 -37.77 0.22 -5.06
N GLU A 530 -37.71 0.11 -6.39
CA GLU A 530 -37.20 -1.08 -7.07
C GLU A 530 -36.19 -0.73 -8.18
N PHE A 531 -35.02 -1.37 -8.14
CA PHE A 531 -33.98 -1.20 -9.17
C PHE A 531 -34.43 -1.67 -10.57
N SER A 532 -35.41 -2.58 -10.66
CA SER A 532 -35.91 -3.12 -11.94
C SER A 532 -36.50 -2.06 -12.87
N LEU A 533 -36.78 -0.86 -12.35
CA LEU A 533 -37.15 0.33 -13.10
C LEU A 533 -36.05 0.79 -14.08
N TYR A 534 -34.78 0.50 -13.79
CA TYR A 534 -33.65 0.79 -14.67
C TYR A 534 -33.32 -0.41 -15.55
N THR A 535 -34.06 -0.54 -16.65
CA THR A 535 -33.89 -1.64 -17.60
C THR A 535 -32.53 -1.60 -18.30
N LEU A 536 -32.04 -2.75 -18.77
CA LEU A 536 -30.80 -2.80 -19.57
C LEU A 536 -30.88 -1.90 -20.82
N THR A 537 -32.07 -1.70 -21.40
CA THR A 537 -32.28 -0.76 -22.51
C THR A 537 -31.96 0.69 -22.10
N CYS A 538 -32.35 1.09 -20.89
CA CYS A 538 -31.98 2.38 -20.32
C CYS A 538 -30.47 2.47 -20.08
N LEU A 539 -29.90 1.48 -19.38
CA LEU A 539 -28.48 1.48 -19.01
C LEU A 539 -27.56 1.55 -20.25
N LYS A 540 -27.98 0.99 -21.39
CA LYS A 540 -27.28 1.02 -22.68
C LYS A 540 -27.24 2.38 -23.39
N LEU A 541 -27.94 3.40 -22.90
CA LEU A 541 -27.90 4.73 -23.51
C LEU A 541 -26.61 5.51 -23.20
N ASP A 542 -25.87 5.15 -22.15
CA ASP A 542 -24.55 5.72 -21.84
C ASP A 542 -23.43 4.94 -22.53
N PRO A 543 -22.71 5.55 -23.48
CA PRO A 543 -21.62 4.89 -24.19
C PRO A 543 -20.46 4.48 -23.28
N LEU A 544 -20.15 5.26 -22.24
CA LEU A 544 -19.05 4.93 -21.31
C LEU A 544 -19.36 3.65 -20.55
N SER A 545 -20.54 3.61 -19.95
CA SER A 545 -21.03 2.43 -19.24
C SER A 545 -21.04 1.19 -20.13
N VAL A 546 -21.52 1.35 -21.37
CA VAL A 546 -21.54 0.26 -22.36
C VAL A 546 -20.15 -0.26 -22.67
N TRP A 547 -19.18 0.63 -22.81
CA TRP A 547 -17.80 0.25 -23.06
C TRP A 547 -17.19 -0.52 -21.88
N LEU A 548 -17.42 -0.07 -20.64
CA LEU A 548 -16.87 -0.67 -19.42
C LEU A 548 -17.32 -2.11 -19.18
N TRP A 549 -18.54 -2.49 -19.58
CA TRP A 549 -19.04 -3.86 -19.46
C TRP A 549 -19.03 -4.64 -20.78
N SER A 550 -18.45 -4.07 -21.84
CA SER A 550 -18.32 -4.78 -23.11
C SER A 550 -17.25 -5.87 -23.04
N THR A 551 -17.25 -6.77 -24.02
CA THR A 551 -16.25 -7.84 -24.14
C THR A 551 -15.03 -7.42 -24.96
N VAL A 552 -14.80 -6.12 -25.17
CA VAL A 552 -13.64 -5.65 -25.92
C VAL A 552 -12.35 -5.95 -25.14
N PRO A 553 -11.28 -6.44 -25.78
CA PRO A 553 -10.05 -6.79 -25.07
C PRO A 553 -9.46 -5.64 -24.24
N ALA A 554 -9.51 -4.41 -24.74
CA ALA A 554 -9.01 -3.23 -24.01
C ALA A 554 -9.67 -3.04 -22.62
N ARG A 555 -10.91 -3.51 -22.43
CA ARG A 555 -11.62 -3.45 -21.14
C ARG A 555 -10.89 -4.28 -20.09
N THR A 556 -10.23 -5.39 -20.45
CA THR A 556 -9.56 -6.28 -19.50
C THR A 556 -8.35 -5.63 -18.81
N ALA A 557 -8.00 -4.37 -19.13
CA ALA A 557 -7.00 -3.58 -18.42
C ALA A 557 -7.46 -3.04 -17.04
N TYR A 558 -8.73 -3.25 -16.67
CA TYR A 558 -9.30 -2.71 -15.42
C TYR A 558 -9.74 -3.77 -14.41
N TYR A 559 -9.67 -3.43 -13.13
CA TYR A 559 -10.46 -4.07 -12.07
C TYR A 559 -11.68 -3.18 -11.73
N PHE A 560 -12.67 -3.73 -11.04
CA PHE A 560 -13.87 -3.00 -10.63
C PHE A 560 -14.22 -3.24 -9.17
N VAL A 561 -14.74 -2.21 -8.52
CA VAL A 561 -15.29 -2.27 -7.16
C VAL A 561 -16.47 -1.32 -7.05
N SER A 562 -17.38 -1.59 -6.10
CA SER A 562 -18.48 -0.68 -5.82
C SER A 562 -17.96 0.62 -5.21
N HIS A 563 -18.52 1.75 -5.62
CA HIS A 563 -18.34 3.04 -4.94
C HIS A 563 -19.67 3.62 -4.42
N THR A 564 -20.62 2.75 -4.08
CA THR A 564 -22.06 3.06 -3.85
C THR A 564 -22.81 3.47 -5.11
N PHE A 565 -24.14 3.49 -5.06
CA PHE A 565 -24.95 3.75 -6.24
C PHE A 565 -24.97 5.23 -6.60
N THR A 566 -25.23 6.11 -5.63
CA THR A 566 -25.43 7.56 -5.86
C THR A 566 -24.31 8.44 -5.34
N HIS A 567 -23.32 7.86 -4.62
CA HIS A 567 -22.30 8.61 -3.89
C HIS A 567 -22.88 9.42 -2.70
N LEU A 568 -23.87 8.85 -2.01
CA LEU A 568 -24.44 9.45 -0.79
C LEU A 568 -23.43 9.39 0.37
N SER A 569 -23.19 10.51 1.04
CA SER A 569 -22.42 10.53 2.30
C SER A 569 -23.08 9.65 3.36
N LEU A 570 -22.32 8.69 3.90
CA LEU A 570 -22.82 7.68 4.82
C LEU A 570 -22.62 8.01 6.29
N ASN A 571 -22.05 9.18 6.64
CA ASN A 571 -21.75 9.52 8.05
C ASN A 571 -23.01 9.61 8.92
N ASN A 572 -24.07 10.25 8.44
CA ASN A 572 -25.36 10.33 9.14
C ASN A 572 -26.50 9.58 8.43
N ALA A 573 -26.18 8.79 7.40
CA ALA A 573 -27.17 8.02 6.65
C ALA A 573 -27.86 6.96 7.52
N THR A 574 -29.10 6.64 7.18
CA THR A 574 -29.83 5.55 7.81
C THR A 574 -29.33 4.19 7.32
N TYR A 575 -29.72 3.13 8.03
CA TYR A 575 -29.53 1.77 7.54
C TYR A 575 -30.19 1.58 6.16
N ASN A 576 -31.41 2.09 5.98
CA ASN A 576 -32.21 1.87 4.77
C ASN A 576 -31.55 2.51 3.53
N ASP A 577 -31.05 3.74 3.67
CA ASP A 577 -30.32 4.39 2.59
C ASP A 577 -29.02 3.68 2.27
N THR A 578 -28.22 3.34 3.30
CA THR A 578 -26.97 2.62 3.07
C THR A 578 -27.24 1.27 2.41
N TYR A 579 -28.27 0.54 2.85
CA TYR A 579 -28.64 -0.73 2.24
C TYR A 579 -28.98 -0.56 0.76
N ARG A 580 -29.74 0.49 0.39
CA ARG A 580 -30.06 0.79 -1.01
C ARG A 580 -28.82 1.19 -1.82
N GLU A 581 -27.96 2.05 -1.27
CA GLU A 581 -26.69 2.46 -1.88
C GLU A 581 -25.83 1.25 -2.29
N ILE A 582 -25.68 0.27 -1.40
CA ILE A 582 -24.89 -0.93 -1.67
C ILE A 582 -25.65 -1.88 -2.59
N ASN A 583 -26.89 -2.21 -2.23
CA ASN A 583 -27.68 -3.21 -2.95
C ASN A 583 -27.93 -2.84 -4.41
N TRP A 584 -28.23 -1.56 -4.69
CA TRP A 584 -28.55 -1.12 -6.04
C TRP A 584 -27.32 -1.06 -6.93
N ASN A 585 -26.15 -0.75 -6.37
CA ASN A 585 -24.92 -0.80 -7.15
C ASN A 585 -24.51 -2.25 -7.49
N LEU A 586 -24.72 -3.19 -6.57
CA LEU A 586 -24.53 -4.62 -6.85
C LEU A 586 -25.55 -5.14 -7.90
N LYS A 587 -26.81 -4.68 -7.84
CA LYS A 587 -27.82 -4.97 -8.86
C LYS A 587 -27.45 -4.37 -10.22
N TYR A 588 -26.85 -3.18 -10.24
CA TYR A 588 -26.29 -2.58 -11.45
C TYR A 588 -25.17 -3.45 -12.03
N PHE A 589 -24.23 -3.96 -11.23
CA PHE A 589 -23.21 -4.91 -11.72
C PHE A 589 -23.83 -6.17 -12.31
N LYS A 590 -24.87 -6.71 -11.67
CA LYS A 590 -25.60 -7.87 -12.18
C LYS A 590 -26.38 -7.61 -13.47
N ALA A 591 -27.08 -6.48 -13.54
CA ALA A 591 -27.85 -6.11 -14.73
C ALA A 591 -26.98 -5.94 -15.98
N THR A 592 -25.70 -5.66 -15.76
CA THR A 592 -24.74 -5.29 -16.79
C THR A 592 -23.74 -6.41 -17.09
N GLY A 593 -23.77 -7.49 -16.32
CA GLY A 593 -22.89 -8.65 -16.46
C GLY A 593 -21.48 -8.46 -15.92
N LEU A 594 -21.23 -7.39 -15.16
CA LEU A 594 -19.95 -7.18 -14.48
C LEU A 594 -19.76 -8.13 -13.29
N ASP A 595 -20.84 -8.65 -12.71
CA ASP A 595 -20.82 -9.53 -11.54
C ASP A 595 -20.23 -10.92 -11.79
N VAL A 596 -20.22 -11.41 -13.04
CA VAL A 596 -19.61 -12.70 -13.40
C VAL A 596 -18.14 -12.58 -13.83
N ASN A 597 -17.57 -11.38 -13.75
CA ASN A 597 -16.19 -11.11 -14.15
C ASN A 597 -15.20 -11.41 -13.01
N THR A 598 -14.09 -12.09 -13.29
CA THR A 598 -13.04 -12.33 -12.28
C THR A 598 -12.32 -11.05 -11.85
N GLN A 599 -12.53 -9.94 -12.55
CA GLN A 599 -11.91 -8.64 -12.32
C GLN A 599 -12.72 -7.74 -11.38
N ILE A 600 -13.80 -8.24 -10.78
CA ILE A 600 -14.62 -7.48 -9.82
C ILE A 600 -14.35 -7.88 -8.37
N SER A 601 -14.41 -6.89 -7.48
CA SER A 601 -14.41 -7.06 -6.03
C SER A 601 -15.83 -6.84 -5.51
N GLN A 602 -16.53 -7.94 -5.22
CA GLN A 602 -17.93 -7.91 -4.76
C GLN A 602 -18.05 -7.80 -3.24
N GLY A 603 -17.03 -8.24 -2.51
CA GLY A 603 -17.00 -8.17 -1.06
C GLY A 603 -16.51 -6.84 -0.51
N GLY A 604 -16.08 -5.94 -1.40
CA GLY A 604 -15.39 -4.70 -1.09
C GLY A 604 -16.17 -3.46 -1.50
N LEU A 605 -15.82 -2.34 -0.87
CA LEU A 605 -16.41 -1.04 -1.12
C LEU A 605 -15.32 0.02 -1.04
N ILE A 606 -15.29 0.91 -2.02
CA ILE A 606 -14.71 2.23 -1.78
C ILE A 606 -15.84 3.08 -1.17
N PRO A 607 -15.78 3.49 0.11
CA PRO A 607 -16.86 4.26 0.70
C PRO A 607 -16.87 5.67 0.09
N PRO A 608 -18.05 6.28 -0.18
CA PRO A 608 -18.13 7.56 -0.87
C PRO A 608 -17.52 8.65 0.02
N ALA A 609 -16.47 9.30 -0.47
CA ALA A 609 -15.61 10.21 0.31
C ALA A 609 -15.14 9.64 1.67
N ILE A 610 -14.93 8.32 1.76
CA ILE A 610 -14.53 7.60 2.99
C ILE A 610 -15.48 7.90 4.18
N THR A 611 -16.78 7.92 3.91
CA THR A 611 -17.82 8.17 4.90
C THR A 611 -18.48 6.87 5.38
N GLY A 612 -19.12 6.93 6.55
CA GLY A 612 -19.85 5.79 7.15
C GLY A 612 -19.00 4.84 8.00
N MET A 613 -17.67 5.04 8.07
CA MET A 613 -16.77 4.20 8.87
C MET A 613 -16.97 4.31 10.39
N HIS A 614 -17.71 5.32 10.85
CA HIS A 614 -18.18 5.49 12.23
C HIS A 614 -19.71 5.42 12.37
N ASN A 615 -20.40 4.92 11.35
CA ASN A 615 -21.84 4.73 11.36
C ASN A 615 -22.16 3.24 11.43
N GLY A 616 -22.48 2.74 12.63
CA GLY A 616 -22.76 1.32 12.83
C GLY A 616 -23.97 0.78 12.04
N ASP A 617 -24.97 1.62 11.74
CA ASP A 617 -26.08 1.22 10.87
C ASP A 617 -25.62 1.06 9.41
N ALA A 618 -24.72 1.94 8.94
CA ALA A 618 -24.16 1.84 7.60
C ALA A 618 -23.27 0.59 7.47
N LEU A 619 -22.38 0.36 8.43
CA LEU A 619 -21.52 -0.83 8.47
C LEU A 619 -22.35 -2.12 8.51
N ARG A 620 -23.44 -2.15 9.30
CA ARG A 620 -24.38 -3.28 9.29
C ARG A 620 -25.01 -3.48 7.91
N ALA A 621 -25.48 -2.41 7.26
CA ALA A 621 -26.10 -2.50 5.94
C ALA A 621 -25.14 -2.99 4.85
N MET A 622 -23.84 -2.66 4.95
CA MET A 622 -22.79 -3.20 4.07
C MET A 622 -22.65 -4.71 4.28
N MET A 623 -22.50 -5.15 5.54
CA MET A 623 -22.37 -6.56 5.90
C MET A 623 -23.57 -7.39 5.45
N ASP A 624 -24.78 -6.87 5.64
CA ASP A 624 -26.03 -7.53 5.24
C ASP A 624 -26.15 -7.69 3.70
N ASN A 625 -25.39 -6.92 2.92
CA ASN A 625 -25.27 -7.08 1.46
C ASN A 625 -24.06 -7.93 1.03
N GLY A 626 -23.31 -8.52 1.97
CA GLY A 626 -22.11 -9.31 1.69
C GLY A 626 -20.85 -8.49 1.43
N VAL A 627 -20.89 -7.17 1.64
CA VAL A 627 -19.70 -6.31 1.65
C VAL A 627 -19.09 -6.39 3.05
N TRP A 628 -17.89 -6.94 3.16
CA TRP A 628 -17.22 -7.23 4.43
C TRP A 628 -15.97 -6.38 4.67
N ASN A 629 -15.53 -5.66 3.65
CA ASN A 629 -14.40 -4.75 3.75
C ASN A 629 -14.64 -3.44 2.98
N ALA A 630 -13.93 -2.41 3.39
CA ALA A 630 -13.79 -1.17 2.65
C ALA A 630 -12.38 -0.63 2.78
N VAL A 631 -12.01 0.33 1.92
CA VAL A 631 -10.80 1.13 2.12
C VAL A 631 -11.06 2.32 3.06
N GLY A 632 -10.03 2.68 3.83
CA GLY A 632 -9.99 3.86 4.68
C GLY A 632 -9.25 5.03 4.02
N ASP A 633 -8.61 5.84 4.86
CA ASP A 633 -7.80 7.00 4.47
C ASP A 633 -6.64 7.16 5.45
N ASN A 634 -5.41 7.04 4.95
CA ASN A 634 -4.22 7.06 5.79
C ASN A 634 -3.92 8.42 6.42
N THR A 635 -4.56 9.50 5.97
CA THR A 635 -4.49 10.82 6.60
C THR A 635 -5.34 10.93 7.86
N ARG A 636 -6.19 9.93 8.13
CA ARG A 636 -7.11 9.87 9.27
C ARG A 636 -6.68 8.75 10.23
N PRO A 637 -5.89 9.04 11.29
CA PRO A 637 -5.38 8.03 12.20
C PRO A 637 -6.43 7.07 12.78
N PRO A 638 -7.68 7.50 13.11
CA PRO A 638 -8.73 6.60 13.59
C PRO A 638 -9.16 5.49 12.61
N LEU A 639 -8.81 5.61 11.32
CA LEU A 639 -9.09 4.61 10.29
C LEU A 639 -7.91 3.65 10.04
N ARG A 640 -6.83 3.77 10.82
CA ARG A 640 -5.66 2.90 10.74
C ARG A 640 -5.56 2.00 11.97
N ASN A 641 -4.94 0.85 11.78
CA ASN A 641 -4.53 0.01 12.89
C ASN A 641 -3.45 0.73 13.72
N GLN A 642 -3.60 0.71 15.05
CA GLN A 642 -2.70 1.43 15.96
C GLN A 642 -1.49 0.59 16.42
N ASP A 643 -1.53 -0.72 16.18
CA ASP A 643 -0.48 -1.65 16.60
C ASP A 643 0.51 -1.95 15.46
N SER A 644 0.03 -1.98 14.21
CA SER A 644 0.89 -2.22 13.04
C SER A 644 0.37 -1.54 11.78
N VAL A 645 1.26 -0.89 11.04
CA VAL A 645 0.95 -0.28 9.74
C VAL A 645 0.68 -1.32 8.64
N TYR A 646 1.04 -2.58 8.87
CA TYR A 646 0.83 -3.69 7.93
C TYR A 646 -0.47 -4.45 8.19
N TRP A 647 -1.27 -4.02 9.16
CA TRP A 647 -2.54 -4.63 9.52
C TRP A 647 -3.72 -3.76 9.07
N PRO A 648 -4.86 -4.38 8.72
CA PRO A 648 -6.09 -3.63 8.58
C PRO A 648 -6.60 -3.21 9.96
N LEU A 649 -7.50 -2.23 9.99
CA LEU A 649 -8.30 -1.93 11.16
C LEU A 649 -9.57 -2.79 11.13
N PHE A 650 -9.85 -3.54 12.19
CA PHE A 650 -11.18 -4.13 12.39
C PHE A 650 -12.02 -3.17 13.23
N THR A 651 -13.22 -2.85 12.74
CA THR A 651 -14.14 -1.95 13.45
C THR A 651 -14.58 -2.56 14.77
N THR A 652 -14.89 -1.71 15.74
CA THR A 652 -15.45 -2.12 17.03
C THR A 652 -16.76 -1.39 17.30
N VAL A 653 -17.62 -1.95 18.17
CA VAL A 653 -18.83 -1.24 18.62
C VAL A 653 -18.48 0.12 19.23
N ALA A 654 -17.41 0.18 20.04
CA ALA A 654 -17.04 1.40 20.75
C ALA A 654 -16.65 2.53 19.80
N ASN A 655 -15.78 2.26 18.83
CA ASN A 655 -15.21 3.32 17.98
C ASN A 655 -16.02 3.55 16.70
N ASN A 656 -16.75 2.54 16.22
CA ASN A 656 -17.39 2.57 14.90
C ASN A 656 -18.91 2.33 14.96
N GLY A 657 -19.43 1.86 16.08
CA GLY A 657 -20.84 1.46 16.22
C GLY A 657 -21.16 0.07 15.66
N TYR A 658 -20.17 -0.65 15.12
CA TYR A 658 -20.30 -2.02 14.60
C TYR A 658 -18.97 -2.77 14.72
N ASP A 659 -19.01 -4.06 15.05
CA ASP A 659 -17.83 -4.90 15.28
C ASP A 659 -17.55 -5.84 14.11
N GLY A 660 -16.28 -5.96 13.73
CA GLY A 660 -15.80 -6.98 12.79
C GLY A 660 -15.84 -6.63 11.30
N PHE A 661 -16.16 -5.39 10.93
CA PHE A 661 -15.98 -4.91 9.55
C PHE A 661 -14.50 -4.56 9.32
N GLN A 662 -13.94 -4.87 8.15
CA GLN A 662 -12.54 -4.57 7.86
C GLN A 662 -12.37 -3.23 7.14
N ILE A 663 -11.50 -2.38 7.66
CA ILE A 663 -11.01 -1.16 7.01
C ILE A 663 -9.56 -1.40 6.59
N THR A 664 -9.34 -1.50 5.28
CA THR A 664 -8.02 -1.63 4.65
C THR A 664 -7.44 -0.23 4.46
N PRO A 665 -6.17 0.03 4.87
CA PRO A 665 -5.58 1.36 4.74
C PRO A 665 -5.42 1.76 3.25
N ARG A 666 -5.40 3.06 2.95
CA ARG A 666 -5.27 3.59 1.58
C ARG A 666 -4.57 4.95 1.60
N PHE A 667 -3.56 5.13 0.76
CA PHE A 667 -2.83 6.39 0.63
C PHE A 667 -3.62 7.43 -0.16
N ALA A 668 -3.57 8.68 0.29
CA ALA A 668 -3.94 9.85 -0.49
C ALA A 668 -2.71 10.39 -1.24
N THR A 669 -2.93 11.06 -2.37
CA THR A 669 -1.88 11.68 -3.18
C THR A 669 -2.16 13.19 -3.35
N ARG A 670 -1.17 13.94 -3.81
CA ARG A 670 -1.34 15.35 -4.26
C ARG A 670 -1.94 15.48 -5.65
N ILE A 671 -2.45 14.38 -6.21
CA ILE A 671 -3.30 14.37 -7.39
C ILE A 671 -4.76 14.44 -6.89
N TYR A 672 -5.28 15.65 -6.78
CA TYR A 672 -6.55 15.90 -6.07
C TYR A 672 -7.78 15.39 -6.82
N PHE A 673 -8.82 15.05 -6.07
CA PHE A 673 -10.04 14.40 -6.58
C PHE A 673 -10.81 15.23 -7.62
N ASN A 674 -10.74 16.54 -7.46
CA ASN A 674 -11.41 17.61 -8.18
C ASN A 674 -10.46 18.32 -9.14
N CYS A 675 -9.40 17.65 -9.60
CA CYS A 675 -8.51 18.19 -10.62
C CYS A 675 -8.36 17.26 -11.84
N ASP A 676 -8.35 17.87 -13.02
CA ASP A 676 -8.21 17.19 -14.31
C ASP A 676 -7.07 17.75 -15.17
N THR A 677 -6.29 18.70 -14.63
CA THR A 677 -5.09 19.29 -15.25
C THR A 677 -3.94 19.42 -14.27
N SER A 678 -2.71 19.49 -14.78
CA SER A 678 -1.53 19.77 -13.95
C SER A 678 -1.62 21.12 -13.24
N ASP A 679 -2.12 22.16 -13.92
CA ASP A 679 -2.28 23.49 -13.35
C ASP A 679 -3.26 23.47 -12.16
N CYS A 680 -4.38 22.74 -12.28
CA CYS A 680 -5.34 22.58 -11.20
C CYS A 680 -4.70 21.94 -9.97
N THR A 681 -4.04 20.77 -10.15
CA THR A 681 -3.52 20.01 -9.00
C THR A 681 -2.37 20.75 -8.30
N VAL A 682 -1.53 21.47 -9.05
CA VAL A 682 -0.48 22.34 -8.50
C VAL A 682 -1.09 23.54 -7.77
N ALA A 683 -2.11 24.18 -8.35
CA ALA A 683 -2.75 25.32 -7.72
C ALA A 683 -3.43 24.95 -6.38
N GLU A 684 -4.13 23.81 -6.34
CA GLU A 684 -4.73 23.31 -5.09
C GLU A 684 -3.66 22.89 -4.08
N TRP A 685 -2.56 22.24 -4.52
CA TRP A 685 -1.42 21.90 -3.66
C TRP A 685 -0.82 23.15 -3.01
N VAL A 686 -0.56 24.19 -3.78
CA VAL A 686 0.02 25.46 -3.31
C VAL A 686 -0.95 26.22 -2.40
N ALA A 687 -2.26 26.12 -2.65
CA ALA A 687 -3.28 26.79 -1.87
C ALA A 687 -3.60 26.11 -0.53
N THR A 688 -3.45 24.79 -0.45
CA THR A 688 -3.85 23.97 0.71
C THR A 688 -2.69 23.41 1.53
N SER A 689 -1.45 23.71 1.13
CA SER A 689 -0.23 23.31 1.85
C SER A 689 0.77 24.46 1.95
N THR A 690 1.87 24.23 2.68
CA THR A 690 3.00 25.18 2.75
C THR A 690 3.90 25.14 1.51
N ALA A 691 3.69 24.18 0.62
CA ALA A 691 4.58 23.93 -0.50
C ALA A 691 4.44 24.96 -1.64
N LYS A 692 5.44 24.97 -2.51
CA LYS A 692 5.58 25.85 -3.67
C LYS A 692 6.29 25.05 -4.76
N GLY A 693 5.98 25.31 -6.03
CA GLY A 693 6.61 24.64 -7.16
C GLY A 693 5.69 24.50 -8.36
N ASP A 694 6.15 23.74 -9.34
CA ASP A 694 5.39 23.29 -10.50
C ASP A 694 4.99 21.81 -10.41
N ILE A 695 4.53 21.23 -11.52
CA ILE A 695 4.12 19.83 -11.57
C ILE A 695 5.28 18.86 -11.35
N ASN A 696 6.50 19.21 -11.75
CA ASN A 696 7.67 18.37 -11.52
C ASN A 696 8.04 18.39 -10.03
N ASP A 697 8.02 19.55 -9.38
CA ASP A 697 8.24 19.65 -7.94
C ASP A 697 7.21 18.82 -7.15
N LEU A 698 5.95 18.85 -7.58
CA LEU A 698 4.89 18.01 -6.98
C LEU A 698 5.17 16.52 -7.21
N LEU A 699 5.54 16.13 -8.42
CA LEU A 699 5.85 14.73 -8.76
C LEU A 699 7.10 14.21 -8.05
N ASP A 700 8.09 15.06 -7.77
CA ASP A 700 9.29 14.71 -7.00
C ASP A 700 8.91 14.37 -5.54
N VAL A 701 8.03 15.16 -4.92
CA VAL A 701 7.53 14.87 -3.56
C VAL A 701 6.66 13.60 -3.53
N GLU A 702 5.83 13.40 -4.55
CA GLU A 702 5.05 12.17 -4.71
C GLU A 702 5.96 10.94 -4.90
N GLN A 703 7.04 11.10 -5.67
CA GLN A 703 8.07 10.08 -5.86
C GLN A 703 8.72 9.69 -4.54
N GLU A 704 9.21 10.66 -3.77
CA GLU A 704 9.89 10.40 -2.49
C GLU A 704 8.98 9.63 -1.51
N THR A 705 7.72 10.07 -1.38
CA THR A 705 6.75 9.49 -0.45
C THR A 705 6.32 8.08 -0.86
N THR A 706 6.04 7.89 -2.15
CA THR A 706 5.54 6.62 -2.69
C THR A 706 6.63 5.57 -2.72
N ILE A 707 7.85 5.94 -3.12
CA ILE A 707 8.98 5.02 -3.17
C ILE A 707 9.41 4.60 -1.78
N ASN A 708 9.36 5.49 -0.78
CA ASN A 708 9.55 5.10 0.61
C ASN A 708 8.53 4.03 1.03
N SER A 709 7.26 4.19 0.68
CA SER A 709 6.19 3.23 1.01
C SER A 709 6.35 1.88 0.28
N LEU A 710 6.67 1.91 -1.02
CA LEU A 710 6.88 0.71 -1.84
C LEU A 710 8.09 -0.10 -1.37
N LEU A 711 9.20 0.56 -1.02
CA LEU A 711 10.39 -0.12 -0.50
C LEU A 711 10.18 -0.63 0.93
N ASN A 712 9.41 0.07 1.77
CA ASN A 712 8.98 -0.46 3.08
C ASN A 712 7.90 -1.54 2.99
N LEU A 713 7.55 -2.00 1.79
CA LEU A 713 6.62 -3.10 1.54
C LEU A 713 5.20 -2.83 2.09
N MET A 714 4.78 -1.57 2.09
CA MET A 714 3.40 -1.20 2.43
C MET A 714 2.48 -1.55 1.25
N HIS A 715 1.40 -2.30 1.53
CA HIS A 715 0.52 -2.90 0.51
C HIS A 715 -0.75 -2.09 0.26
N ASP A 716 -0.84 -0.91 0.86
CA ASP A 716 -1.96 0.01 0.79
C ASP A 716 -2.14 0.50 -0.67
N PRO A 717 -3.37 0.52 -1.23
CA PRO A 717 -3.65 1.15 -2.51
C PRO A 717 -3.53 2.69 -2.43
N TYR A 718 -3.55 3.33 -3.59
CA TYR A 718 -3.50 4.79 -3.76
C TYR A 718 -4.83 5.32 -4.32
N MET A 719 -5.32 6.40 -3.75
CA MET A 719 -6.58 7.06 -4.09
C MET A 719 -6.40 8.06 -5.23
N PHE A 720 -7.28 7.94 -6.24
CA PHE A 720 -7.48 8.85 -7.37
C PHE A 720 -8.97 8.92 -7.71
N HIS A 721 -9.34 9.79 -8.65
CA HIS A 721 -10.73 9.99 -9.07
C HIS A 721 -10.84 10.10 -10.58
N GLN A 722 -12.05 9.92 -11.11
CA GLN A 722 -12.34 9.89 -12.55
C GLN A 722 -11.80 11.10 -13.33
N ALA A 723 -11.75 12.28 -12.70
CA ALA A 723 -11.25 13.51 -13.30
C ALA A 723 -9.74 13.43 -13.63
N ASN A 724 -8.98 12.68 -12.83
CA ASN A 724 -7.54 12.49 -13.03
C ASN A 724 -7.22 11.66 -14.28
N MET A 725 -8.22 10.97 -14.85
CA MET A 725 -8.09 10.18 -16.08
C MET A 725 -8.29 11.00 -17.36
N ARG A 726 -8.40 12.33 -17.30
CA ARG A 726 -8.59 13.15 -18.50
C ARG A 726 -7.38 13.11 -19.43
N THR A 727 -7.57 12.68 -20.68
CA THR A 727 -6.48 12.51 -21.68
C THR A 727 -6.53 13.52 -22.82
N ASN A 728 -7.67 14.18 -23.03
CA ASN A 728 -7.82 15.18 -24.09
C ASN A 728 -7.21 16.54 -23.74
N ILE A 729 -6.67 16.70 -22.53
CA ILE A 729 -5.86 17.85 -22.12
C ILE A 729 -4.38 17.54 -22.31
N THR A 730 -3.65 18.53 -22.81
CA THR A 730 -2.20 18.42 -23.04
C THR A 730 -1.45 18.81 -21.76
N ASN A 731 -1.23 17.86 -20.84
CA ASN A 731 -0.19 18.00 -19.83
C ASN A 731 1.10 17.41 -20.39
N LEU A 732 1.95 18.25 -21.00
CA LEU A 732 3.26 17.80 -21.46
C LEU A 732 4.19 17.71 -20.25
N VAL A 733 4.50 16.49 -19.83
CA VAL A 733 5.39 16.24 -18.68
C VAL A 733 6.54 15.35 -19.15
N ASN A 734 7.74 15.65 -18.63
CA ASN A 734 8.87 14.76 -18.73
C ASN A 734 8.94 13.93 -17.45
N ILE A 735 8.88 12.62 -17.55
CA ILE A 735 8.96 11.75 -16.39
C ILE A 735 10.40 11.79 -15.84
N PRO A 736 10.62 12.23 -14.59
CA PRO A 736 11.95 12.35 -14.01
C PRO A 736 12.77 11.08 -14.16
N GLY A 737 14.07 11.23 -14.47
CA GLY A 737 14.98 10.09 -14.64
C GLY A 737 14.80 9.29 -15.94
N THR A 738 13.90 9.69 -16.84
CA THR A 738 13.66 9.00 -18.11
C THR A 738 13.72 9.94 -19.33
N SER A 739 13.71 9.37 -20.53
CA SER A 739 13.47 10.11 -21.79
C SER A 739 11.99 10.18 -22.17
N LEU A 740 11.09 9.73 -21.28
CA LEU A 740 9.66 9.68 -21.54
C LEU A 740 9.06 11.07 -21.36
N THR A 741 8.90 11.77 -22.47
CA THR A 741 8.12 13.01 -22.55
C THR A 741 6.85 12.72 -23.34
N SER A 742 5.69 12.90 -22.71
CA SER A 742 4.40 12.64 -23.35
C SER A 742 3.30 13.56 -22.83
N LYS A 743 2.15 13.50 -23.49
CA LYS A 743 0.91 14.10 -23.01
C LYS A 743 0.20 13.08 -22.13
N PHE A 744 0.32 13.25 -20.82
CA PHE A 744 -0.24 12.32 -19.85
C PHE A 744 -1.49 12.89 -19.16
N SER A 745 -2.42 12.02 -18.81
CA SER A 745 -3.37 12.32 -17.73
C SER A 745 -2.63 12.46 -16.40
N LEU A 746 -3.29 13.03 -15.38
CA LEU A 746 -2.72 13.13 -14.04
C LEU A 746 -2.40 11.75 -13.44
N LEU A 747 -3.27 10.77 -13.66
CA LEU A 747 -3.02 9.38 -13.26
C LEU A 747 -1.77 8.81 -13.95
N GLN A 748 -1.65 8.98 -15.27
CA GLN A 748 -0.54 8.43 -16.02
C GLN A 748 0.80 9.02 -15.61
N MET A 749 0.89 10.36 -15.47
CA MET A 749 2.17 10.99 -15.10
C MET A 749 2.61 10.59 -13.70
N TRP A 750 1.67 10.48 -12.74
CA TRP A 750 1.99 10.03 -11.40
C TRP A 750 2.49 8.58 -11.43
N THR A 751 1.75 7.67 -12.07
CA THR A 751 2.12 6.25 -12.12
C THR A 751 3.46 6.03 -12.83
N GLU A 752 3.73 6.70 -13.95
CA GLU A 752 5.01 6.58 -14.65
C GLU A 752 6.18 7.06 -13.79
N THR A 753 6.01 8.15 -13.03
CA THR A 753 7.04 8.64 -12.10
C THR A 753 7.37 7.57 -11.05
N GLN A 754 6.38 6.90 -10.49
CA GLN A 754 6.62 5.85 -9.49
C GLN A 754 7.26 4.60 -10.09
N ILE A 755 6.79 4.18 -11.25
CA ILE A 755 7.34 3.01 -11.94
C ILE A 755 8.79 3.27 -12.36
N ALA A 756 9.07 4.44 -12.95
CA ALA A 756 10.42 4.80 -13.39
C ALA A 756 11.42 4.74 -12.23
N GLU A 757 11.08 5.34 -11.08
CA GLU A 757 11.97 5.34 -9.93
C GLU A 757 12.09 3.95 -9.31
N PHE A 758 11.00 3.20 -9.18
CA PHE A 758 11.06 1.83 -8.67
C PHE A 758 11.96 0.94 -9.54
N GLN A 759 11.86 1.05 -10.88
CA GLN A 759 12.72 0.32 -11.82
C GLN A 759 14.17 0.79 -11.78
N ARG A 760 14.43 2.07 -11.50
CA ARG A 760 15.77 2.60 -11.30
C ARG A 760 16.42 1.96 -10.08
N LEU A 761 15.67 1.76 -9.00
CA LEU A 761 16.19 1.26 -7.73
C LEU A 761 16.28 -0.27 -7.65
N VAL A 762 15.27 -0.99 -8.15
CA VAL A 762 15.15 -2.44 -7.90
C VAL A 762 14.65 -3.23 -9.11
N THR A 763 14.91 -4.54 -9.08
CA THR A 763 14.53 -5.50 -10.13
C THR A 763 13.32 -6.35 -9.75
N TRP A 764 12.57 -5.95 -8.72
CA TRP A 764 11.49 -6.73 -8.14
C TRP A 764 10.22 -6.66 -8.98
N PRO A 765 9.37 -7.70 -8.98
CA PRO A 765 8.04 -7.61 -9.57
C PRO A 765 7.20 -6.54 -8.88
N LEU A 766 6.52 -5.71 -9.67
CA LEU A 766 5.52 -4.74 -9.22
C LEU A 766 4.13 -5.24 -9.61
N LEU A 767 3.28 -5.53 -8.62
CA LEU A 767 1.97 -6.15 -8.85
C LEU A 767 0.81 -5.22 -8.48
N THR A 768 -0.33 -5.39 -9.13
CA THR A 768 -1.63 -4.87 -8.70
C THR A 768 -2.50 -6.03 -8.27
N TYR A 769 -3.10 -5.92 -7.08
CA TYR A 769 -4.20 -6.77 -6.64
C TYR A 769 -5.50 -5.97 -6.67
N LYS A 770 -6.62 -6.63 -6.98
CA LYS A 770 -7.95 -6.03 -6.84
C LYS A 770 -8.32 -5.88 -5.37
N HIS A 771 -9.24 -4.98 -5.06
CA HIS A 771 -9.65 -4.57 -3.72
C HIS A 771 -9.86 -5.73 -2.74
N ASP A 772 -10.65 -6.74 -3.09
CA ASP A 772 -10.91 -7.90 -2.21
C ASP A 772 -9.65 -8.73 -1.93
N ASP A 773 -8.73 -8.80 -2.89
CA ASP A 773 -7.49 -9.57 -2.79
C ASP A 773 -6.49 -8.81 -1.91
N ILE A 774 -6.43 -7.48 -2.02
CA ILE A 774 -5.69 -6.62 -1.07
C ILE A 774 -6.24 -6.80 0.34
N ALA A 775 -7.56 -6.67 0.52
CA ALA A 775 -8.19 -6.82 1.83
C ALA A 775 -7.93 -8.21 2.44
N THR A 776 -7.97 -9.25 1.61
CA THR A 776 -7.62 -10.62 2.02
C THR A 776 -6.15 -10.73 2.40
N ALA A 777 -5.24 -10.09 1.65
CA ALA A 777 -3.81 -10.09 1.98
C ALA A 777 -3.53 -9.42 3.33
N PHE A 778 -4.14 -8.25 3.61
CA PHE A 778 -4.05 -7.58 4.92
C PHE A 778 -4.63 -8.44 6.05
N LYS A 779 -5.80 -9.06 5.84
CA LYS A 779 -6.40 -9.97 6.82
C LYS A 779 -5.49 -11.18 7.10
N ASN A 780 -4.93 -11.78 6.05
CA ASN A 780 -4.03 -12.91 6.17
C ASN A 780 -2.73 -12.51 6.87
N ARG A 781 -2.22 -11.30 6.62
CA ARG A 781 -1.07 -10.74 7.34
C ARG A 781 -1.39 -10.63 8.84
N TYR A 782 -2.46 -9.96 9.21
CA TYR A 782 -2.91 -9.84 10.60
C TYR A 782 -3.07 -11.20 11.29
N GLN A 783 -3.78 -12.14 10.64
CA GLN A 783 -4.02 -13.47 11.22
C GLN A 783 -2.74 -14.29 11.36
N ARG A 784 -1.79 -14.16 10.42
CA ARG A 784 -0.51 -14.85 10.46
C ARG A 784 0.35 -14.35 11.61
N ASP A 785 0.42 -13.04 11.81
CA ASP A 785 1.25 -12.46 12.87
C ASP A 785 0.74 -12.89 14.25
N LEU A 786 -0.58 -12.96 14.43
CA LEU A 786 -1.21 -13.49 15.66
C LEU A 786 -0.98 -14.99 15.91
N CYS A 787 -0.46 -15.74 14.93
CA CYS A 787 -0.06 -17.12 15.13
C CYS A 787 1.29 -17.25 15.83
N TYR A 788 2.08 -16.16 15.92
CA TYR A 788 3.43 -16.16 16.50
C TYR A 788 4.29 -17.31 15.93
N ALA A 789 4.29 -17.41 14.59
CA ALA A 789 5.04 -18.45 13.92
C ALA A 789 6.54 -18.29 14.19
N GLN A 790 7.21 -19.42 14.42
CA GLN A 790 8.65 -19.49 14.57
C GLN A 790 9.20 -20.37 13.46
N VAL A 791 10.18 -19.84 12.75
CA VAL A 791 11.00 -20.60 11.81
C VAL A 791 12.35 -20.85 12.46
N SER A 792 12.78 -22.11 12.37
CA SER A 792 14.10 -22.53 12.82
C SER A 792 14.83 -23.24 11.69
N GLN A 793 16.14 -23.11 11.67
CA GLN A 793 17.04 -23.65 10.67
C GLN A 793 17.82 -24.81 11.31
N GLY A 794 17.80 -25.97 10.66
CA GLY A 794 18.69 -27.07 10.99
C GLY A 794 20.05 -26.84 10.31
N VAL A 795 21.09 -26.61 11.10
CA VAL A 795 22.44 -26.36 10.59
C VAL A 795 23.34 -27.58 10.81
N SER A 796 24.05 -27.98 9.76
CA SER A 796 25.07 -29.02 9.79
C SER A 796 26.31 -28.55 9.05
N GLU A 797 27.48 -28.64 9.69
CA GLU A 797 28.78 -28.28 9.10
C GLU A 797 28.80 -26.88 8.44
N GLY A 798 28.22 -25.89 9.14
CA GLY A 798 28.15 -24.50 8.65
C GLY A 798 27.17 -24.28 7.49
N LYS A 799 26.27 -25.24 7.21
CA LYS A 799 25.25 -25.15 6.16
C LYS A 799 23.87 -25.38 6.72
N VAL A 800 22.91 -24.54 6.33
CA VAL A 800 21.49 -24.80 6.57
C VAL A 800 21.04 -25.93 5.66
N VAL A 801 20.55 -27.01 6.25
CA VAL A 801 20.08 -28.21 5.52
C VAL A 801 18.57 -28.34 5.55
N SER A 802 17.92 -27.77 6.57
CA SER A 802 16.46 -27.82 6.72
C SER A 802 15.92 -26.55 7.38
N ILE A 803 14.63 -26.30 7.17
CA ILE A 803 13.84 -25.35 7.95
C ILE A 803 12.71 -26.08 8.66
N THR A 804 12.33 -25.62 9.85
CA THR A 804 11.16 -26.10 10.58
C THR A 804 10.28 -24.93 10.96
N VAL A 805 9.01 -24.98 10.57
CA VAL A 805 8.00 -23.96 10.86
C VAL A 805 7.03 -24.51 11.91
N SER A 806 6.82 -23.71 12.95
CA SER A 806 5.96 -24.05 14.09
C SER A 806 5.20 -22.83 14.57
N THR A 807 4.16 -23.05 15.37
CA THR A 807 3.47 -22.02 16.18
C THR A 807 3.26 -22.62 17.57
N PRO A 808 2.87 -21.84 18.61
CA PRO A 808 2.66 -22.39 19.95
C PRO A 808 1.75 -23.64 20.01
N ASN A 809 0.78 -23.75 19.10
CA ASN A 809 -0.12 -24.90 18.97
C ASN A 809 0.02 -25.65 17.64
N ASN A 810 1.05 -25.34 16.84
CA ASN A 810 1.26 -25.84 15.48
C ASN A 810 0.02 -25.74 14.57
N THR A 811 -0.77 -24.69 14.75
CA THR A 811 -1.91 -24.35 13.90
C THR A 811 -1.87 -22.86 13.56
N CYS A 812 -2.42 -22.51 12.41
CA CYS A 812 -2.70 -21.13 12.02
C CYS A 812 -3.88 -21.15 11.03
N PRO A 813 -4.85 -20.21 11.11
CA PRO A 813 -5.97 -20.17 10.17
C PRO A 813 -5.53 -19.85 8.73
N VAL A 814 -4.32 -19.33 8.55
CA VAL A 814 -3.73 -18.93 7.27
C VAL A 814 -2.36 -19.59 7.07
N GLU A 815 -1.86 -19.55 5.84
CA GLU A 815 -0.54 -20.08 5.50
C GLU A 815 0.57 -19.22 6.10
N ILE A 816 1.65 -19.86 6.57
CA ILE A 816 2.89 -19.20 6.99
C ILE A 816 3.84 -19.14 5.78
N ALA A 817 4.36 -17.95 5.46
CA ALA A 817 5.35 -17.77 4.40
C ALA A 817 6.77 -17.89 4.96
N VAL A 818 7.64 -18.55 4.21
CA VAL A 818 9.09 -18.55 4.43
C VAL A 818 9.78 -18.39 3.08
N THR A 819 10.69 -17.43 2.97
CA THR A 819 11.50 -17.27 1.76
C THR A 819 12.73 -18.17 1.85
N VAL A 820 12.92 -19.04 0.85
CA VAL A 820 13.99 -20.06 0.86
C VAL A 820 14.79 -19.98 -0.44
N PRO A 821 16.06 -19.54 -0.40
CA PRO A 821 16.95 -19.55 -1.54
C PRO A 821 17.07 -20.96 -2.13
N GLY A 822 16.85 -21.10 -3.44
CA GLY A 822 16.88 -22.40 -4.12
C GLY A 822 15.66 -23.31 -3.85
N GLY A 823 14.76 -22.94 -2.94
CA GLY A 823 13.54 -23.69 -2.61
C GLY A 823 13.78 -24.97 -1.79
N VAL A 824 12.72 -25.77 -1.67
CA VAL A 824 12.65 -26.99 -0.84
C VAL A 824 12.40 -28.23 -1.70
N LYS A 825 12.73 -29.41 -1.16
CA LYS A 825 12.58 -30.71 -1.84
C LYS A 825 11.15 -31.25 -1.75
N GLU A 826 10.49 -31.02 -0.63
CA GLU A 826 9.18 -31.57 -0.32
C GLU A 826 8.08 -30.88 -1.11
N THR A 827 7.04 -31.65 -1.44
CA THR A 827 5.80 -31.18 -2.06
C THR A 827 4.62 -31.79 -1.32
N GLY A 828 3.46 -31.14 -1.34
CA GLY A 828 2.28 -31.63 -0.64
C GLY A 828 1.11 -30.67 -0.70
N SER A 829 -0.08 -31.12 -0.30
CA SER A 829 -1.29 -30.29 -0.28
C SER A 829 -1.25 -29.17 0.76
N ASN A 830 -0.31 -29.22 1.70
CA ASN A 830 -0.05 -28.20 2.72
C ASN A 830 1.19 -27.33 2.41
N ILE A 831 1.79 -27.49 1.22
CA ILE A 831 2.99 -26.79 0.78
C ILE A 831 2.70 -26.17 -0.60
N ARG A 832 2.70 -24.84 -0.68
CA ARG A 832 2.60 -24.11 -1.95
C ARG A 832 3.87 -23.30 -2.15
N VAL A 833 4.55 -23.49 -3.28
CA VAL A 833 5.73 -22.68 -3.64
C VAL A 833 5.32 -21.63 -4.65
N GLU A 834 5.64 -20.38 -4.35
CA GLU A 834 5.43 -19.22 -5.21
C GLU A 834 6.79 -18.65 -5.64
N LYS A 835 6.93 -18.36 -6.93
CA LYS A 835 8.10 -17.65 -7.47
C LYS A 835 7.61 -16.69 -8.56
N ILE A 836 7.63 -15.40 -8.27
CA ILE A 836 7.21 -14.36 -9.21
C ILE A 836 8.45 -13.68 -9.75
N GLY A 837 8.68 -13.80 -11.07
CA GLY A 837 9.79 -13.14 -11.73
C GLY A 837 11.15 -13.40 -11.09
N ASN A 838 11.81 -12.32 -10.71
CA ASN A 838 13.14 -12.33 -10.08
C ASN A 838 13.11 -12.54 -8.56
N ASP A 839 11.94 -12.65 -7.92
CA ASP A 839 11.88 -12.92 -6.48
C ASP A 839 12.46 -14.31 -6.14
N LEU A 840 12.95 -14.43 -4.91
CA LEU A 840 13.27 -15.72 -4.33
C LEU A 840 11.99 -16.57 -4.16
N PRO A 841 12.12 -17.92 -4.21
CA PRO A 841 10.99 -18.80 -3.90
C PRO A 841 10.44 -18.53 -2.49
N THR A 842 9.15 -18.26 -2.40
CA THR A 842 8.39 -18.22 -1.14
C THR A 842 7.65 -19.53 -0.97
N VAL A 843 7.84 -20.19 0.17
CA VAL A 843 7.14 -21.42 0.54
C VAL A 843 6.03 -21.05 1.52
N TRP A 844 4.79 -21.33 1.14
CA TRP A 844 3.60 -21.12 1.94
C TRP A 844 3.15 -22.44 2.57
N LEU A 845 2.99 -22.44 3.89
CA LEU A 845 2.82 -23.64 4.70
C LEU A 845 1.55 -23.58 5.53
N LYS A 846 0.69 -24.59 5.36
CA LYS A 846 -0.51 -24.77 6.17
C LYS A 846 -0.24 -25.71 7.33
N LEU A 847 -0.24 -25.16 8.55
CA LEU A 847 -0.03 -25.93 9.78
C LEU A 847 -1.33 -26.61 10.25
N ASN A 848 -1.24 -27.90 10.60
CA ASN A 848 -2.41 -28.75 10.91
C ASN A 848 -2.29 -29.49 12.27
N GLY A 849 -1.59 -28.91 13.23
CA GLY A 849 -1.37 -29.44 14.59
C GLY A 849 0.00 -30.07 14.80
N GLN A 850 0.86 -30.08 13.78
CA GLN A 850 2.26 -30.53 13.85
C GLN A 850 3.19 -29.52 13.18
N PRO A 851 4.44 -29.37 13.66
CA PRO A 851 5.42 -28.53 12.97
C PRO A 851 5.77 -29.16 11.61
N ILE A 852 6.12 -28.33 10.64
CA ILE A 852 6.53 -28.79 9.30
C ILE A 852 8.03 -28.57 9.15
N THR A 853 8.77 -29.65 8.91
CA THR A 853 10.20 -29.59 8.56
C THR A 853 10.39 -29.86 7.08
N LEU A 854 11.18 -29.02 6.41
CA LEU A 854 11.48 -29.10 4.98
C LEU A 854 12.99 -29.12 4.77
N THR A 855 13.43 -29.90 3.81
CA THR A 855 14.82 -30.00 3.39
C THR A 855 15.07 -29.02 2.25
N LEU A 856 16.13 -28.22 2.35
CA LEU A 856 16.52 -27.33 1.26
C LEU A 856 16.93 -28.16 0.03
N ASN A 857 16.60 -27.66 -1.17
CA ASN A 857 17.06 -28.27 -2.43
C ASN A 857 18.59 -28.32 -2.49
N THR A 858 19.22 -27.23 -2.09
CA THR A 858 20.68 -27.10 -1.97
C THR A 858 20.98 -26.56 -0.57
N PRO A 859 21.81 -27.25 0.23
CA PRO A 859 22.23 -26.71 1.53
C PRO A 859 22.84 -25.32 1.38
N LEU A 860 22.38 -24.36 2.19
CA LEU A 860 22.78 -22.97 2.14
C LEU A 860 23.99 -22.76 3.05
N ALA A 861 25.14 -22.38 2.48
CA ALA A 861 26.33 -22.07 3.27
C ALA A 861 26.15 -20.76 4.05
N ILE A 862 26.36 -20.85 5.37
CA ILE A 862 26.30 -19.70 6.29
C ILE A 862 27.61 -19.53 7.09
N GLY A 863 28.42 -20.58 7.18
CA GLY A 863 29.77 -20.55 7.76
C GLY A 863 30.88 -20.54 6.71
N GLY A 864 32.02 -19.94 7.06
CA GLY A 864 33.22 -19.85 6.20
C GLY A 864 33.31 -18.54 5.40
N LEU A 865 34.55 -18.16 5.06
CA LEU A 865 34.89 -17.07 4.14
C LEU A 865 34.38 -17.34 2.72
#